data_AF-A0A2M7KJP7-F1
#
_entry.id   AF-A0A2M7KJP7-F1
#
_cell.length_a   1.000
_cell.length_b   1.000
_cell.length_c   1.000
_cell.angle_alpha   90.00
_cell.angle_beta   90.00
_cell.angle_gamma   90.00
#
_symmetry.space_group_name_H-M   'P 1'
#
loop_
_entity.id
_entity.type
_entity.pdbx_description
1 polymer ?
#
loop_
_entity_poly.entity_id
_entity_poly.type
_entity_poly.pdbx_seq_one_letter_code
_entity_poly.pdbx_strand_id
1 'polypeptide(L)'
;MALSPARWILLAAALCGPLSSARAARDGQCLVGICGVYSSGYAGVLSRHGIPYEVVLDHQLADAALLMKYDAILTATMAPASYKDAAQPLQSYVEAGGCFLFDAPYSGQYFPRTGGLGATFLADFLQYTRVVAPQVGIVKPTALGLLSPEVAATDRWIVSRITCNVAYTDPGTVVLAEYQSVREAPRGRNARFSRGRMLNDGDPAMVMVPRGKGKFVVCGSSIGAAQALGAGQTDNLILALVRLLTDGRATPQLDPEGVALARRQSKRSLDLTTPEEKAFLTTAPAEAIGVNGPGTSSDLPADVATVEQDAAPSFEVTGAFSGSGEGTLWLNYWNRENHLRLQLRGPRAELTRTAAGRSTRLGDLTFGSGTQPFVLQERGKSVRLFVGHQRLATTVASPWIGDVGWQGASLTDVRYQAVEPVYFADDFMRAEGQQGDWEIRSGTWKRAPVQNPDMGANPFAFHVSAAPRGLALTGYPFWDTYRFRVSARPDSDSGTLGLVAYRQDDNNYLLFRCALLPQSHPIKEGFQLVRVLGGQEQVLASAPGGLVKGQCYLLEIKLLDKWIGALVDGEKVLTAVDTSLSGGGIGLQADAAQVKFDDVVVEPSDLRESRGTIFDGGLPSYAGTIDQDTWAGPAMQWQPSPQQRGLFWSRGVFYGDAGARFDMRALAQPGARAELDLNSSPEKPEVGYRLAATRTPQGLAVELTRNGRQVRTANVPVAPAGESSVLAIRRAGDTVYGRVDERTVVSYADPDPLTDGHRIAFGFTGGKPKISDVAYWSDNVLDYAFDSAPTDWWISSGTWDVTNRWSCTPDWSWFGGTSPQPSPGQYTGNALIWCKRRFEGDVALDYFTGPKMLDGANGKGSRERMQDFNAALCGDGVDVDSGYAFLVAPNGNDEVKLLRLGKQVASSTDFLMPRAGHNRWTYLRAWKQGGHLSWWFEGQLVLEYDDPDPLTGGYCGVWTQDNGILVPKVTIYHQQRGGPLLSLRDAFKLLGKDAV
;
A
#
# COMPACT_ATOMS: atom_id res chain seq x y z
N MET A 1 40.92 24.17 26.32
CA MET A 1 41.45 22.90 26.87
C MET A 1 40.62 21.78 26.28
N ALA A 2 41.21 21.03 25.35
CA ALA A 2 40.57 19.93 24.63
C ALA A 2 40.53 18.67 25.49
N LEU A 3 39.38 18.00 25.52
CA LEU A 3 39.22 16.65 26.06
C LEU A 3 38.83 15.71 24.92
N SER A 4 39.44 14.53 24.87
CA SER A 4 39.48 13.65 23.69
C SER A 4 38.24 12.73 23.54
N PRO A 5 37.97 12.22 22.32
CA PRO A 5 36.80 11.40 21.99
C PRO A 5 36.74 10.02 22.67
N ALA A 6 37.80 9.59 23.35
CA ALA A 6 37.93 8.24 23.90
C ALA A 6 37.05 7.96 25.13
N ARG A 7 36.41 8.98 25.73
CA ARG A 7 35.59 8.81 26.95
C ARG A 7 34.10 8.58 26.70
N TRP A 8 33.57 8.80 25.50
CA TRP A 8 32.18 8.41 25.19
C TRP A 8 32.03 6.89 25.00
N ILE A 9 33.07 6.23 24.48
CA ILE A 9 33.10 4.76 24.33
C ILE A 9 33.11 4.03 25.69
N LEU A 10 33.63 4.67 26.74
CA LEU A 10 33.66 4.08 28.08
C LEU A 10 32.37 4.26 28.89
N LEU A 11 31.44 5.14 28.47
CA LEU A 11 30.10 5.21 29.10
C LEU A 11 29.12 4.19 28.49
N ALA A 12 29.32 3.77 27.24
CA ALA A 12 28.57 2.66 26.64
C ALA A 12 29.02 1.28 27.18
N ALA A 13 30.29 1.15 27.58
CA ALA A 13 30.83 -0.09 28.17
C ALA A 13 30.47 -0.28 29.66
N ALA A 14 30.01 0.75 30.37
CA ALA A 14 29.72 0.70 31.80
C ALA A 14 28.30 0.20 32.16
N LEU A 15 27.47 -0.17 31.17
CA LEU A 15 26.22 -0.90 31.39
C LEU A 15 26.41 -2.43 31.43
N CYS A 16 27.63 -2.93 31.19
CA CYS A 16 27.99 -4.33 31.39
C CYS A 16 28.43 -4.56 32.84
N GLY A 17 27.47 -4.75 33.73
CA GLY A 17 27.73 -5.37 35.04
C GLY A 17 28.37 -6.75 34.89
N PRO A 18 29.06 -7.28 35.92
CA PRO A 18 29.76 -8.56 35.81
C PRO A 18 28.79 -9.68 35.38
N LEU A 19 29.20 -10.36 34.31
CA LEU A 19 28.56 -11.53 33.70
C LEU A 19 28.55 -12.72 34.68
N SER A 20 27.67 -12.69 35.67
CA SER A 20 27.33 -13.87 36.47
C SER A 20 26.02 -13.67 37.25
N SER A 21 24.88 -13.62 36.56
CA SER A 21 23.54 -14.05 37.06
C SER A 21 22.39 -13.61 36.14
N ALA A 22 22.49 -13.75 34.81
CA ALA A 22 21.45 -13.30 33.88
C ALA A 22 20.53 -14.43 33.44
N ARG A 23 19.68 -14.92 34.35
CA ARG A 23 18.39 -15.58 34.06
C ARG A 23 17.55 -15.63 35.34
N ALA A 24 17.45 -14.48 36.02
CA ALA A 24 16.36 -14.27 36.97
C ALA A 24 15.06 -14.17 36.15
N ALA A 25 14.01 -14.87 36.59
CA ALA A 25 12.71 -14.88 35.93
C ALA A 25 12.22 -13.44 35.72
N ARG A 26 12.18 -13.00 34.46
CA ARG A 26 11.50 -11.78 34.05
C ARG A 26 10.16 -12.22 33.51
N ASP A 27 9.15 -12.25 34.37
CA ASP A 27 7.79 -12.61 33.95
C ASP A 27 7.37 -11.76 32.74
N GLY A 28 7.01 -12.44 31.65
CA GLY A 28 6.51 -11.82 30.43
C GLY A 28 7.55 -11.31 29.42
N GLN A 29 8.86 -11.36 29.70
CA GLN A 29 9.89 -10.99 28.72
C GLN A 29 10.35 -12.20 27.90
N CYS A 30 10.28 -12.07 26.57
CA CYS A 30 10.71 -13.10 25.64
C CYS A 30 11.19 -12.47 24.34
N LEU A 31 12.30 -12.96 23.78
CA LEU A 31 12.73 -12.59 22.44
C LEU A 31 13.27 -13.81 21.67
N VAL A 32 12.74 -14.00 20.47
CA VAL A 32 13.10 -15.12 19.58
C VAL A 32 13.97 -14.62 18.43
N GLY A 33 15.13 -15.25 18.21
CA GLY A 33 15.95 -15.01 17.03
C GLY A 33 15.51 -15.88 15.85
N ILE A 34 15.41 -15.31 14.65
CA ILE A 34 15.14 -16.08 13.42
C ILE A 34 16.25 -15.86 12.38
N CYS A 35 16.79 -16.93 11.79
CA CYS A 35 17.85 -16.84 10.79
C CYS A 35 17.67 -17.84 9.63
N GLY A 36 18.59 -17.81 8.66
CA GLY A 36 18.59 -18.70 7.51
C GLY A 36 17.92 -18.14 6.26
N VAL A 37 17.93 -18.96 5.21
CA VAL A 37 17.50 -18.59 3.85
C VAL A 37 15.98 -18.38 3.75
N TYR A 38 15.19 -19.10 4.55
CA TYR A 38 13.72 -19.07 4.54
C TYR A 38 13.12 -18.55 5.85
N SER A 39 13.79 -17.58 6.50
CA SER A 39 13.39 -17.04 7.80
C SER A 39 11.97 -16.43 7.83
N SER A 40 11.45 -15.99 6.67
CA SER A 40 10.08 -15.43 6.56
C SER A 40 9.00 -16.42 6.99
N GLY A 41 9.22 -17.72 6.85
CA GLY A 41 8.29 -18.74 7.33
C GLY A 41 8.08 -18.69 8.85
N TYR A 42 9.15 -18.48 9.62
CA TYR A 42 9.04 -18.26 11.06
C TYR A 42 8.52 -16.86 11.37
N ALA A 43 9.04 -15.83 10.70
CA ALA A 43 8.62 -14.44 10.90
C ALA A 43 7.10 -14.27 10.79
N GLY A 44 6.49 -14.81 9.73
CA GLY A 44 5.05 -14.73 9.49
C GLY A 44 4.22 -15.33 10.63
N VAL A 45 4.56 -16.54 11.07
CA VAL A 45 3.86 -17.20 12.19
C VAL A 45 4.03 -16.40 13.48
N LEU A 46 5.24 -15.98 13.81
CA LEU A 46 5.50 -15.21 15.04
C LEU A 46 4.73 -13.87 15.02
N SER A 47 4.74 -13.15 13.88
CA SER A 47 3.99 -11.91 13.70
C SER A 47 2.49 -12.09 13.86
N ARG A 48 1.87 -13.06 13.16
CA ARG A 48 0.42 -13.31 13.21
C ARG A 48 -0.09 -13.62 14.61
N HIS A 49 0.76 -14.21 15.44
CA HIS A 49 0.45 -14.55 16.84
C HIS A 49 0.96 -13.52 17.85
N GLY A 50 1.64 -12.47 17.40
CA GLY A 50 2.20 -11.42 18.24
C GLY A 50 3.31 -11.90 19.19
N ILE A 51 4.21 -12.77 18.73
CA ILE A 51 5.38 -13.22 19.48
C ILE A 51 6.58 -12.31 19.14
N PRO A 52 7.28 -11.71 20.13
CA PRO A 52 8.48 -10.90 19.87
C PRO A 52 9.61 -11.68 19.21
N TYR A 53 10.12 -11.16 18.09
CA TYR A 53 11.24 -11.75 17.37
C TYR A 53 12.11 -10.71 16.69
N GLU A 54 13.33 -11.10 16.36
CA GLU A 54 14.26 -10.34 15.50
C GLU A 54 14.90 -11.26 14.47
N VAL A 55 15.18 -10.73 13.28
CA VAL A 55 16.03 -11.42 12.31
C VAL A 55 17.47 -11.38 12.83
N VAL A 56 18.12 -12.53 12.86
CA VAL A 56 19.55 -12.72 13.14
C VAL A 56 20.22 -13.05 11.81
N LEU A 57 21.17 -12.23 11.38
CA LEU A 57 21.91 -12.47 10.15
C LEU A 57 22.85 -13.67 10.34
N ASP A 58 22.99 -14.51 9.32
CA ASP A 58 23.71 -15.78 9.45
C ASP A 58 25.16 -15.63 9.96
N HIS A 59 25.84 -14.51 9.66
CA HIS A 59 27.19 -14.23 10.17
C HIS A 59 27.22 -13.89 11.67
N GLN A 60 26.13 -13.35 12.22
CA GLN A 60 26.00 -13.03 13.65
C GLN A 60 25.91 -14.30 14.51
N LEU A 61 25.65 -15.46 13.90
CA LEU A 61 25.76 -16.75 14.59
C LEU A 61 27.19 -17.05 15.06
N ALA A 62 28.19 -16.32 14.57
CA ALA A 62 29.57 -16.41 15.04
C ALA A 62 29.84 -15.63 16.35
N ASP A 63 28.87 -14.85 16.86
CA ASP A 63 29.03 -14.05 18.07
C ASP A 63 28.20 -14.62 19.23
N ALA A 64 28.86 -15.37 20.12
CA ALA A 64 28.20 -15.98 21.27
C ALA A 64 27.55 -14.94 22.21
N ALA A 65 28.12 -13.75 22.36
CA ALA A 65 27.59 -12.73 23.25
C ALA A 65 26.29 -12.14 22.70
N LEU A 66 26.22 -11.91 21.39
CA LEU A 66 25.00 -11.50 20.70
C LEU A 66 23.89 -12.54 20.85
N LEU A 67 24.21 -13.82 20.69
CA LEU A 67 23.22 -14.90 20.78
C LEU A 67 22.54 -14.99 22.16
N MET A 68 23.25 -14.60 23.23
CA MET A 68 22.69 -14.58 24.59
C MET A 68 21.54 -13.60 24.80
N LYS A 69 21.28 -12.70 23.84
CA LYS A 69 20.08 -11.84 23.81
C LYS A 69 18.79 -12.65 23.63
N TYR A 70 18.86 -13.80 22.96
CA TYR A 70 17.71 -14.57 22.56
C TYR A 70 17.41 -15.72 23.53
N ASP A 71 16.12 -15.96 23.76
CA ASP A 71 15.66 -17.09 24.55
C ASP A 71 15.67 -18.39 23.75
N ALA A 72 15.37 -18.27 22.46
CA ALA A 72 15.42 -19.32 21.48
C ALA A 72 15.84 -18.74 20.12
N ILE A 73 16.57 -19.53 19.33
CA ILE A 73 16.94 -19.18 17.95
C ILE A 73 16.43 -20.28 17.02
N LEU A 74 15.74 -19.89 15.96
CA LEU A 74 15.21 -20.78 14.93
C LEU A 74 15.95 -20.51 13.62
N THR A 75 16.60 -21.51 13.05
CA THR A 75 17.19 -21.37 11.70
C THR A 75 16.34 -22.09 10.67
N ALA A 76 15.89 -21.39 9.63
CA ALA A 76 15.22 -21.98 8.46
C ALA A 76 16.24 -22.17 7.33
N THR A 77 16.93 -23.32 7.31
CA THR A 77 18.05 -23.59 6.38
C THR A 77 19.23 -22.61 6.57
N MET A 78 20.20 -22.99 7.39
CA MET A 78 21.43 -22.22 7.59
C MET A 78 22.34 -22.29 6.36
N ALA A 79 22.93 -21.16 5.94
CA ALA A 79 23.85 -21.15 4.81
C ALA A 79 25.09 -22.04 5.06
N PRO A 80 25.56 -22.83 4.08
CA PRO A 80 26.71 -23.73 4.25
C PRO A 80 28.00 -23.05 4.74
N ALA A 81 28.22 -21.80 4.35
CA ALA A 81 29.40 -21.03 4.75
C ALA A 81 29.42 -20.72 6.26
N SER A 82 28.24 -20.58 6.89
CA SER A 82 28.12 -20.12 8.28
C SER A 82 28.36 -21.23 9.32
N TYR A 83 28.28 -22.51 8.93
CA TYR A 83 28.41 -23.64 9.87
C TYR A 83 29.74 -23.61 10.64
N LYS A 84 30.84 -23.28 9.96
CA LYS A 84 32.16 -23.34 10.58
C LYS A 84 32.29 -22.32 11.70
N ASP A 85 31.93 -21.08 11.41
CA ASP A 85 32.13 -19.97 12.34
C ASP A 85 31.05 -19.97 13.43
N ALA A 86 29.87 -20.53 13.16
CA ALA A 86 28.79 -20.66 14.14
C ALA A 86 28.95 -21.85 15.11
N ALA A 87 29.75 -22.87 14.78
CA ALA A 87 29.80 -24.12 15.55
C ALA A 87 30.08 -23.94 17.05
N GLN A 88 31.19 -23.25 17.38
CA GLN A 88 31.61 -23.03 18.76
C GLN A 88 30.75 -21.98 19.50
N PRO A 89 30.37 -20.85 18.88
CA PRO A 89 29.45 -19.89 19.48
C PRO A 89 28.08 -20.49 19.80
N LEU A 90 27.49 -21.26 18.88
CA LEU A 90 26.21 -21.94 19.12
C LEU A 90 26.31 -22.97 20.26
N GLN A 91 27.40 -23.74 20.30
CA GLN A 91 27.67 -24.65 21.42
C GLN A 91 27.66 -23.90 22.75
N SER A 92 28.39 -22.78 22.82
CA SER A 92 28.55 -21.97 24.03
C SER A 92 27.21 -21.36 24.47
N TYR A 93 26.43 -20.83 23.52
CA TYR A 93 25.09 -20.28 23.76
C TYR A 93 24.15 -21.35 24.35
N VAL A 94 24.10 -22.55 23.76
CA VAL A 94 23.23 -23.62 24.26
C VAL A 94 23.69 -24.16 25.61
N GLU A 95 25.00 -24.37 25.80
CA GLU A 95 25.52 -24.82 27.10
C GLU A 95 25.20 -23.85 28.24
N ALA A 96 25.17 -22.54 27.95
CA ALA A 96 24.79 -21.49 28.89
C ALA A 96 23.28 -21.44 29.20
N GLY A 97 22.45 -22.20 28.48
CA GLY A 97 20.99 -22.26 28.67
C GLY A 97 20.19 -21.86 27.44
N GLY A 98 20.83 -21.40 26.38
CA GLY A 98 20.20 -21.08 25.10
C GLY A 98 19.49 -22.28 24.49
N CYS A 99 18.48 -22.00 23.67
CA CYS A 99 17.77 -23.02 22.91
C CYS A 99 17.91 -22.74 21.42
N PHE A 100 18.20 -23.77 20.62
CA PHE A 100 18.43 -23.62 19.19
C PHE A 100 17.71 -24.70 18.38
N LEU A 101 16.92 -24.29 17.39
CA LEU A 101 16.26 -25.20 16.45
C LEU A 101 16.97 -25.19 15.10
N PHE A 102 17.48 -26.35 14.68
CA PHE A 102 18.03 -26.63 13.37
C PHE A 102 16.96 -27.19 12.43
N ASP A 103 16.55 -26.37 11.46
CA ASP A 103 15.70 -26.80 10.34
C ASP A 103 16.54 -27.33 9.18
N ALA A 104 16.16 -28.48 8.62
CA ALA A 104 16.87 -29.15 7.54
C ALA A 104 17.01 -28.25 6.29
N PRO A 105 18.12 -28.37 5.54
CA PRO A 105 18.34 -27.58 4.34
C PRO A 105 17.32 -27.89 3.23
N TYR A 106 16.74 -26.85 2.65
CA TYR A 106 15.82 -26.97 1.52
C TYR A 106 16.56 -27.17 0.17
N SER A 107 16.13 -28.18 -0.60
CA SER A 107 16.53 -28.51 -1.99
C SER A 107 17.98 -28.19 -2.40
N GLY A 108 18.90 -29.14 -2.18
CA GLY A 108 20.21 -29.15 -2.85
C GLY A 108 21.33 -28.33 -2.20
N GLN A 109 21.06 -27.67 -1.06
CA GLN A 109 22.15 -27.16 -0.23
C GLN A 109 22.84 -28.32 0.48
N TYR A 110 24.15 -28.45 0.27
CA TYR A 110 24.94 -29.50 0.90
C TYR A 110 25.44 -29.05 2.26
N PHE A 111 25.44 -29.98 3.19
CA PHE A 111 26.19 -29.85 4.43
C PHE A 111 27.69 -29.70 4.12
N PRO A 112 28.40 -28.78 4.81
CA PRO A 112 29.85 -28.69 4.69
C PRO A 112 30.52 -29.94 5.27
N ARG A 113 31.80 -30.14 4.94
CA ARG A 113 32.60 -31.19 5.58
C ARG A 113 32.79 -30.86 7.06
N THR A 114 32.84 -31.89 7.91
CA THR A 114 32.98 -31.74 9.37
C THR A 114 34.35 -31.22 9.84
N GLY A 115 35.33 -31.14 8.94
CA GLY A 115 36.68 -30.67 9.27
C GLY A 115 36.68 -29.21 9.75
N GLY A 116 37.23 -28.99 10.95
CA GLY A 116 37.36 -27.65 11.54
C GLY A 116 36.19 -27.20 12.42
N LEU A 117 35.20 -28.06 12.70
CA LEU A 117 34.07 -27.76 13.59
C LEU A 117 34.32 -28.07 15.07
N GLY A 118 35.48 -28.66 15.40
CA GLY A 118 35.81 -29.09 16.76
C GLY A 118 34.90 -30.21 17.28
N ALA A 119 34.95 -30.44 18.60
CA ALA A 119 34.05 -31.36 19.30
C ALA A 119 32.76 -30.63 19.71
N THR A 120 31.97 -30.22 18.73
CA THR A 120 30.70 -29.48 18.92
C THR A 120 29.51 -30.33 18.51
N PHE A 121 28.32 -30.02 19.03
CA PHE A 121 27.06 -30.65 18.60
C PHE A 121 26.88 -30.58 17.07
N LEU A 122 27.30 -29.48 16.44
CA LEU A 122 27.18 -29.31 15.00
C LEU A 122 28.08 -30.31 14.23
N ALA A 123 29.26 -30.63 14.76
CA ALA A 123 30.13 -31.65 14.18
C ALA A 123 29.47 -33.05 14.26
N ASP A 124 28.89 -33.39 15.41
CA ASP A 124 28.17 -34.65 15.61
C ASP A 124 26.93 -34.72 14.71
N PHE A 125 26.12 -33.65 14.68
CA PHE A 125 24.95 -33.55 13.80
C PHE A 125 25.33 -33.82 12.33
N LEU A 126 26.34 -33.15 11.80
CA LEU A 126 26.75 -33.32 10.40
C LEU A 126 27.39 -34.70 10.11
N GLN A 127 27.91 -35.38 11.13
CA GLN A 127 28.42 -36.74 11.00
C GLN A 127 27.30 -37.77 10.89
N TYR A 128 26.21 -37.61 11.65
CA TYR A 128 25.12 -38.58 11.73
C TYR A 128 23.91 -38.25 10.84
N THR A 129 23.71 -36.99 10.49
CA THR A 129 22.69 -36.52 9.56
C THR A 129 23.23 -36.51 8.13
N ARG A 130 22.62 -37.33 7.28
CA ARG A 130 22.93 -37.44 5.85
C ARG A 130 21.79 -36.90 5.01
N VAL A 131 22.17 -36.33 3.86
CA VAL A 131 21.21 -35.99 2.82
C VAL A 131 20.59 -37.28 2.28
N VAL A 132 19.25 -37.36 2.29
CA VAL A 132 18.48 -38.50 1.78
C VAL A 132 17.94 -38.20 0.38
N ALA A 133 17.40 -39.23 -0.29
CA ALA A 133 16.68 -39.00 -1.54
C ALA A 133 15.50 -38.03 -1.28
N PRO A 134 15.17 -37.11 -2.21
CA PRO A 134 14.04 -36.20 -2.02
C PRO A 134 12.75 -36.97 -1.77
N GLN A 135 12.17 -36.78 -0.59
CA GLN A 135 10.99 -37.48 -0.12
C GLN A 135 9.95 -36.49 0.39
N VAL A 136 8.74 -36.98 0.56
CA VAL A 136 7.62 -36.25 1.13
C VAL A 136 7.12 -37.05 2.32
N GLY A 137 7.01 -36.40 3.48
CA GLY A 137 6.58 -37.05 4.72
C GLY A 137 5.52 -36.27 5.48
N ILE A 138 4.71 -37.00 6.23
CA ILE A 138 3.75 -36.44 7.20
C ILE A 138 4.40 -36.47 8.58
N VAL A 139 4.61 -35.31 9.20
CA VAL A 139 5.27 -35.19 10.52
C VAL A 139 4.22 -35.25 11.63
N LYS A 140 4.23 -36.30 12.45
CA LYS A 140 3.29 -36.48 13.56
C LYS A 140 4.00 -36.27 14.91
N PRO A 141 3.59 -35.27 15.72
CA PRO A 141 4.07 -35.11 17.09
C PRO A 141 3.76 -36.33 17.96
N THR A 142 4.75 -36.78 18.73
CA THR A 142 4.64 -37.94 19.64
C THR A 142 4.83 -37.54 21.10
N ALA A 143 5.64 -36.52 21.38
CA ALA A 143 5.82 -35.98 22.73
C ALA A 143 4.72 -34.98 23.13
N LEU A 144 3.45 -35.42 23.11
CA LEU A 144 2.29 -34.54 23.32
C LEU A 144 2.34 -33.77 24.65
N GLY A 145 2.85 -34.38 25.73
CA GLY A 145 3.00 -33.69 27.02
C GLY A 145 3.90 -32.45 26.97
N LEU A 146 4.87 -32.41 26.05
CA LEU A 146 5.75 -31.25 25.85
C LEU A 146 5.17 -30.23 24.87
N LEU A 147 4.45 -30.71 23.85
CA LEU A 147 4.01 -29.88 22.73
C LEU A 147 2.56 -29.37 22.86
N SER A 148 1.79 -29.89 23.81
CA SER A 148 0.40 -29.49 24.08
C SER A 148 0.30 -28.23 24.93
N PRO A 149 -0.69 -27.35 24.72
CA PRO A 149 -1.96 -27.63 24.02
C PRO A 149 -1.97 -27.42 22.51
N GLU A 150 -0.95 -26.79 21.92
CA GLU A 150 -0.99 -26.34 20.51
C GLU A 150 -1.18 -27.48 19.50
N VAL A 151 -0.59 -28.65 19.78
CA VAL A 151 -0.67 -29.83 18.91
C VAL A 151 -1.77 -30.84 19.30
N ALA A 152 -2.44 -30.65 20.44
CA ALA A 152 -3.36 -31.64 21.00
C ALA A 152 -4.69 -31.79 20.22
N ALA A 153 -5.05 -30.76 19.44
CA ALA A 153 -6.35 -30.61 18.81
C ALA A 153 -6.35 -30.78 17.28
N THR A 154 -5.23 -31.20 16.66
CA THR A 154 -5.13 -31.34 15.20
C THR A 154 -4.85 -32.78 14.77
N ASP A 155 -5.72 -33.30 13.90
CA ASP A 155 -5.56 -34.62 13.27
C ASP A 155 -4.95 -34.51 11.85
N ARG A 156 -4.62 -33.30 11.39
CA ARG A 156 -4.10 -33.03 10.05
C ARG A 156 -2.69 -32.47 10.12
N TRP A 157 -1.72 -33.34 9.85
CA TRP A 157 -0.30 -33.00 9.85
C TRP A 157 0.21 -32.75 8.43
N ILE A 158 1.24 -31.91 8.34
CA ILE A 158 1.71 -31.37 7.06
C ILE A 158 2.57 -32.37 6.32
N VAL A 159 2.37 -32.34 5.01
CA VAL A 159 3.21 -32.93 3.99
C VAL A 159 4.44 -32.03 3.78
N SER A 160 5.57 -32.37 4.40
CA SER A 160 6.83 -31.62 4.25
C SER A 160 7.83 -32.37 3.38
N ARG A 161 8.72 -31.61 2.74
CA ARG A 161 9.83 -32.18 1.98
C ARG A 161 10.91 -32.63 2.95
N ILE A 162 11.30 -33.89 2.83
CA ILE A 162 12.38 -34.47 3.60
C ILE A 162 13.64 -34.45 2.75
N THR A 163 14.70 -33.88 3.31
CA THR A 163 16.00 -33.75 2.65
C THR A 163 17.13 -34.38 3.46
N CYS A 164 16.94 -34.64 4.75
CA CYS A 164 17.91 -35.33 5.58
C CYS A 164 17.25 -36.29 6.60
N ASN A 165 18.01 -37.27 7.08
CA ASN A 165 17.58 -38.12 8.19
C ASN A 165 17.90 -37.49 9.54
N VAL A 166 17.05 -37.73 10.54
CA VAL A 166 17.36 -37.43 11.94
C VAL A 166 17.80 -38.74 12.59
N ALA A 167 19.12 -38.93 12.75
CA ALA A 167 19.67 -40.07 13.47
C ALA A 167 20.62 -39.52 14.53
N TYR A 168 20.13 -39.37 15.75
CA TYR A 168 20.93 -38.83 16.84
C TYR A 168 20.80 -39.71 18.09
N THR A 169 21.91 -39.94 18.79
CA THR A 169 22.04 -41.01 19.80
C THR A 169 22.59 -40.53 21.15
N ASP A 170 22.55 -39.23 21.46
CA ASP A 170 23.03 -38.76 22.76
C ASP A 170 22.07 -39.14 23.91
N PRO A 171 22.61 -39.42 25.11
CA PRO A 171 21.81 -39.63 26.32
C PRO A 171 20.84 -38.47 26.58
N GLY A 172 19.57 -38.81 26.87
CA GLY A 172 18.52 -37.82 27.15
C GLY A 172 17.85 -37.22 25.91
N THR A 173 18.20 -37.68 24.70
CA THR A 173 17.49 -37.32 23.48
C THR A 173 16.02 -37.74 23.56
N VAL A 174 15.10 -36.82 23.25
CA VAL A 174 13.65 -37.06 23.21
C VAL A 174 13.17 -36.94 21.77
N VAL A 175 12.43 -37.96 21.28
CA VAL A 175 11.73 -37.88 20.00
C VAL A 175 10.50 -37.00 20.18
N LEU A 176 10.49 -35.83 19.52
CA LEU A 176 9.38 -34.89 19.57
C LEU A 176 8.29 -35.24 18.55
N ALA A 177 8.70 -35.74 17.38
CA ALA A 177 7.82 -36.12 16.28
C ALA A 177 8.45 -37.24 15.44
N GLU A 178 7.60 -38.05 14.81
CA GLU A 178 7.94 -39.15 13.91
C GLU A 178 7.30 -38.95 12.54
N TYR A 179 7.84 -39.59 11.52
CA TYR A 179 7.17 -39.64 10.22
C TYR A 179 6.00 -40.64 10.26
N GLN A 180 4.77 -40.15 10.18
CA GLN A 180 3.58 -41.01 10.09
C GLN A 180 3.53 -41.77 8.76
N SER A 181 3.94 -41.10 7.67
CA SER A 181 4.07 -41.73 6.36
C SER A 181 5.17 -41.05 5.56
N VAL A 182 5.98 -41.83 4.83
CA VAL A 182 7.02 -41.32 3.92
C VAL A 182 6.80 -41.86 2.50
N ARG A 183 6.92 -41.00 1.49
CA ARG A 183 6.75 -41.35 0.06
C ARG A 183 7.80 -40.65 -0.81
N GLU A 184 8.11 -41.21 -1.97
CA GLU A 184 9.00 -40.57 -2.95
C GLU A 184 8.39 -39.24 -3.43
N ALA A 185 9.20 -38.18 -3.51
CA ALA A 185 8.72 -36.90 -4.04
C ALA A 185 8.49 -36.99 -5.56
N PRO A 186 7.47 -36.32 -6.13
CA PRO A 186 7.27 -36.27 -7.59
C PRO A 186 8.54 -35.80 -8.31
N ARG A 187 8.98 -36.54 -9.33
CA ARG A 187 10.22 -36.24 -10.06
C ARG A 187 10.08 -34.93 -10.84
N GLY A 188 10.85 -33.91 -10.46
CA GLY A 188 11.04 -32.71 -11.27
C GLY A 188 11.89 -32.99 -12.51
N ARG A 189 11.69 -32.22 -13.60
CA ARG A 189 12.38 -32.39 -14.90
C ARG A 189 13.93 -32.36 -14.85
N ASN A 190 14.54 -31.97 -13.72
CA ASN A 190 16.00 -31.83 -13.55
C ASN A 190 16.60 -32.60 -12.35
N ALA A 191 15.96 -33.65 -11.82
CA ALA A 191 16.47 -34.36 -10.65
C ALA A 191 17.67 -35.28 -10.97
N ARG A 192 18.91 -34.76 -10.86
CA ARG A 192 20.17 -35.55 -10.81
C ARG A 192 20.36 -36.33 -9.48
N PHE A 193 19.39 -36.26 -8.56
CA PHE A 193 19.48 -36.83 -7.21
C PHE A 193 18.66 -38.13 -7.12
N SER A 194 19.24 -39.26 -7.56
CA SER A 194 18.52 -40.54 -7.66
C SER A 194 19.17 -41.71 -6.90
N ARG A 195 20.10 -41.47 -5.96
CA ARG A 195 20.79 -42.55 -5.22
C ARG A 195 20.99 -42.25 -3.72
N GLY A 196 19.91 -41.94 -3.00
CA GLY A 196 19.94 -41.72 -1.54
C GLY A 196 19.09 -42.75 -0.77
N ARG A 197 19.38 -42.94 0.53
CA ARG A 197 18.58 -43.76 1.46
C ARG A 197 17.13 -43.24 1.53
N MET A 198 16.15 -44.14 1.52
CA MET A 198 14.75 -43.85 1.86
C MET A 198 14.53 -43.96 3.38
N LEU A 199 13.70 -43.10 3.94
CA LEU A 199 13.24 -43.20 5.34
C LEU A 199 11.99 -44.07 5.41
N ASN A 200 11.73 -44.61 6.60
CA ASN A 200 10.57 -45.44 6.90
C ASN A 200 9.55 -44.69 7.75
N ASP A 201 8.31 -45.15 7.72
CA ASP A 201 7.29 -44.74 8.69
C ASP A 201 7.76 -45.10 10.11
N GLY A 202 7.54 -44.20 11.07
CA GLY A 202 8.04 -44.29 12.45
C GLY A 202 9.48 -43.81 12.65
N ASP A 203 10.25 -43.51 11.58
CA ASP A 203 11.56 -42.88 11.75
C ASP A 203 11.40 -41.49 12.43
N PRO A 204 12.34 -41.09 13.31
CA PRO A 204 12.30 -39.76 13.93
C PRO A 204 12.30 -38.64 12.88
N ALA A 205 11.31 -37.74 13.00
CA ALA A 205 11.22 -36.54 12.18
C ALA A 205 11.83 -35.33 12.91
N MET A 206 11.70 -35.29 14.24
CA MET A 206 12.24 -34.24 15.10
C MET A 206 12.73 -34.80 16.42
N VAL A 207 13.91 -34.38 16.86
CA VAL A 207 14.47 -34.76 18.16
C VAL A 207 14.92 -33.53 18.94
N MET A 208 14.77 -33.60 20.25
CA MET A 208 15.33 -32.64 21.19
C MET A 208 16.52 -33.28 21.90
N VAL A 209 17.65 -32.57 21.92
CA VAL A 209 18.92 -33.02 22.48
C VAL A 209 19.34 -32.04 23.59
N PRO A 210 19.31 -32.45 24.87
CA PRO A 210 19.84 -31.64 25.96
C PRO A 210 21.35 -31.42 25.84
N ARG A 211 21.83 -30.19 26.09
CA ARG A 211 23.27 -29.88 26.13
C ARG A 211 23.55 -28.78 27.15
N GLY A 212 24.39 -29.08 28.15
CA GLY A 212 24.61 -28.16 29.26
C GLY A 212 23.30 -27.78 29.95
N LYS A 213 22.99 -26.48 30.05
CA LYS A 213 21.73 -25.98 30.61
C LYS A 213 20.62 -25.79 29.55
N GLY A 214 20.94 -25.94 28.27
CA GLY A 214 20.04 -25.69 27.15
C GLY A 214 19.71 -26.93 26.36
N LYS A 215 19.16 -26.73 25.15
CA LYS A 215 18.72 -27.80 24.26
C LYS A 215 18.84 -27.42 22.79
N PHE A 216 19.27 -28.38 21.99
CA PHE A 216 19.13 -28.35 20.54
C PHE A 216 17.84 -29.06 20.14
N VAL A 217 17.14 -28.55 19.14
CA VAL A 217 16.09 -29.28 18.43
C VAL A 217 16.55 -29.46 16.99
N VAL A 218 16.53 -30.69 16.50
CA VAL A 218 16.87 -31.02 15.12
C VAL A 218 15.61 -31.47 14.41
N CYS A 219 15.33 -30.80 13.29
CA CYS A 219 14.18 -31.06 12.45
C CYS A 219 14.64 -31.57 11.08
N GLY A 220 14.27 -32.80 10.72
CA GLY A 220 14.65 -33.43 9.45
C GLY A 220 13.83 -32.99 8.24
N SER A 221 12.77 -32.23 8.48
CA SER A 221 11.86 -31.67 7.48
C SER A 221 12.07 -30.18 7.39
N SER A 222 12.14 -29.57 6.21
CA SER A 222 12.36 -28.12 6.06
C SER A 222 11.08 -27.32 6.37
N ILE A 223 10.68 -27.21 7.65
CA ILE A 223 9.38 -26.65 8.04
C ILE A 223 9.30 -25.13 7.83
N GLY A 224 10.37 -24.38 8.05
CA GLY A 224 10.42 -22.94 7.80
C GLY A 224 10.30 -22.64 6.30
N ALA A 225 10.97 -23.44 5.46
CA ALA A 225 10.84 -23.33 4.00
C ALA A 225 9.46 -23.79 3.50
N ALA A 226 8.86 -24.80 4.13
CA ALA A 226 7.50 -25.24 3.80
C ALA A 226 6.48 -24.12 4.09
N GLN A 227 6.63 -23.44 5.24
CA GLN A 227 5.80 -22.29 5.60
C GLN A 227 6.02 -21.09 4.67
N ALA A 228 7.28 -20.79 4.32
CA ALA A 228 7.62 -19.64 3.47
C ALA A 228 7.15 -19.79 2.01
N LEU A 229 6.97 -21.03 1.51
CA LEU A 229 6.70 -21.31 0.10
C LEU A 229 5.31 -21.94 -0.17
N GLY A 230 4.50 -22.17 0.87
CA GLY A 230 3.21 -22.85 0.77
C GLY A 230 2.37 -22.75 2.05
N ALA A 231 1.06 -23.01 1.95
CA ALA A 231 0.15 -23.11 3.10
C ALA A 231 0.37 -24.39 3.93
N GLY A 232 1.58 -24.61 4.45
CA GLY A 232 1.76 -25.58 5.51
C GLY A 232 0.95 -25.13 6.74
N GLN A 233 0.10 -26.00 7.30
CA GLN A 233 -0.55 -25.76 8.60
C GLN A 233 0.45 -25.97 9.75
N THR A 234 1.62 -25.35 9.67
CA THR A 234 2.78 -25.58 10.57
C THR A 234 2.73 -24.70 11.79
N ASP A 235 1.85 -23.70 11.80
CA ASP A 235 1.67 -22.71 12.85
C ASP A 235 1.61 -23.38 14.22
N ASN A 236 0.71 -24.35 14.43
CA ASN A 236 0.59 -25.04 15.73
C ASN A 236 1.86 -25.77 16.16
N LEU A 237 2.58 -26.39 15.23
CA LEU A 237 3.84 -27.06 15.54
C LEU A 237 4.95 -26.06 15.84
N ILE A 238 5.06 -24.99 15.05
CA ILE A 238 6.03 -23.90 15.26
C ILE A 238 5.77 -23.25 16.63
N LEU A 239 4.52 -22.95 16.96
CA LEU A 239 4.12 -22.39 18.25
C LEU A 239 4.44 -23.33 19.41
N ALA A 240 4.15 -24.63 19.27
CA ALA A 240 4.51 -25.63 20.27
C ALA A 240 6.03 -25.67 20.53
N LEU A 241 6.82 -25.65 19.45
CA LEU A 241 8.28 -25.64 19.52
C LEU A 241 8.80 -24.34 20.14
N VAL A 242 8.27 -23.19 19.74
CA VAL A 242 8.65 -21.89 20.29
C VAL A 242 8.30 -21.81 21.77
N ARG A 243 7.12 -22.29 22.18
CA ARG A 243 6.73 -22.39 23.59
C ARG A 243 7.68 -23.32 24.36
N LEU A 244 8.00 -24.49 23.81
CA LEU A 244 8.94 -25.45 24.41
C LEU A 244 10.35 -24.86 24.57
N LEU A 245 10.85 -24.15 23.55
CA LEU A 245 12.22 -23.60 23.53
C LEU A 245 12.36 -22.36 24.42
N THR A 246 11.26 -21.68 24.72
CA THR A 246 11.25 -20.49 25.60
C THR A 246 10.73 -20.79 27.01
N ASP A 247 10.52 -22.07 27.33
CA ASP A 247 9.96 -22.57 28.59
C ASP A 247 8.61 -21.91 28.95
N GLY A 248 7.75 -21.75 27.94
CA GLY A 248 6.40 -21.21 28.10
C GLY A 248 6.28 -19.70 28.01
N ARG A 249 7.38 -18.95 27.82
CA ARG A 249 7.36 -17.48 27.80
C ARG A 249 6.85 -16.90 26.49
N ALA A 250 7.15 -17.52 25.35
CA ALA A 250 6.54 -17.16 24.07
C ALA A 250 5.18 -17.82 23.95
N THR A 251 4.12 -17.04 24.16
CA THR A 251 2.73 -17.50 23.97
C THR A 251 1.99 -16.52 23.06
N PRO A 252 1.05 -17.00 22.21
CA PRO A 252 0.24 -16.13 21.37
C PRO A 252 -0.48 -15.03 22.14
N GLN A 253 -0.30 -13.78 21.68
CA GLN A 253 -0.90 -12.56 22.23
C GLN A 253 -2.10 -12.10 21.40
N LEU A 254 -2.09 -12.39 20.10
CA LEU A 254 -3.16 -12.08 19.16
C LEU A 254 -3.97 -13.33 18.82
N ASP A 255 -5.24 -13.12 18.45
CA ASP A 255 -5.99 -14.10 17.68
C ASP A 255 -5.49 -14.04 16.23
N PRO A 256 -4.94 -15.14 15.69
CA PRO A 256 -4.26 -15.11 14.41
C PRO A 256 -5.22 -14.85 13.26
N GLU A 257 -4.75 -14.13 12.27
CA GLU A 257 -5.45 -13.91 11.00
C GLU A 257 -4.48 -13.96 9.82
N GLY A 258 -5.03 -14.25 8.64
CA GLY A 258 -4.27 -14.55 7.44
C GLY A 258 -5.00 -15.60 6.59
N VAL A 259 -4.55 -15.79 5.36
CA VAL A 259 -5.19 -16.71 4.42
C VAL A 259 -4.25 -17.87 4.11
N ALA A 260 -4.76 -19.10 4.15
CA ALA A 260 -4.00 -20.27 3.74
C ALA A 260 -3.91 -20.31 2.20
N LEU A 261 -2.84 -19.73 1.63
CA LEU A 261 -2.61 -19.69 0.18
C LEU A 261 -1.71 -20.84 -0.29
N ALA A 262 -2.19 -21.66 -1.23
CA ALA A 262 -1.32 -22.60 -1.94
C ALA A 262 -0.35 -21.85 -2.88
N ARG A 263 0.71 -22.54 -3.32
CA ARG A 263 1.79 -21.97 -4.14
C ARG A 263 1.33 -21.22 -5.40
N ARG A 264 0.14 -21.45 -5.95
CA ARG A 264 -0.37 -20.75 -7.15
C ARG A 264 -1.70 -20.05 -6.88
N GLN A 265 -1.87 -19.50 -5.68
CA GLN A 265 -3.06 -18.78 -5.26
C GLN A 265 -2.69 -17.39 -4.72
N SER A 266 -3.52 -16.41 -5.05
CA SER A 266 -3.57 -15.08 -4.45
C SER A 266 -4.83 -14.94 -3.60
N LYS A 267 -4.91 -13.90 -2.76
CA LYS A 267 -6.16 -13.58 -2.04
C LYS A 267 -7.34 -13.40 -3.01
N ARG A 268 -7.12 -12.79 -4.17
CA ARG A 268 -8.11 -12.56 -5.25
C ARG A 268 -8.67 -13.87 -5.78
N SER A 269 -7.82 -14.88 -6.00
CA SER A 269 -8.23 -16.18 -6.53
C SER A 269 -9.20 -16.97 -5.63
N LEU A 270 -9.37 -16.54 -4.37
CA LEU A 270 -10.27 -17.16 -3.40
C LEU A 270 -11.64 -16.45 -3.30
N ASP A 271 -11.89 -15.42 -4.13
CA ASP A 271 -13.10 -14.58 -4.14
C ASP A 271 -13.50 -14.08 -2.74
N LEU A 272 -12.50 -13.75 -1.92
CA LEU A 272 -12.68 -13.28 -0.54
C LEU A 272 -13.08 -11.80 -0.47
N THR A 273 -13.43 -11.18 -1.59
CA THR A 273 -13.92 -9.80 -1.62
C THR A 273 -15.25 -9.77 -0.88
N THR A 274 -15.32 -9.05 0.23
CA THR A 274 -16.55 -8.97 1.00
C THR A 274 -17.62 -8.24 0.17
N PRO A 275 -18.92 -8.59 0.33
CA PRO A 275 -20.00 -7.81 -0.28
C PRO A 275 -19.95 -6.33 0.11
N GLU A 276 -19.40 -6.00 1.28
CA GLU A 276 -19.21 -4.65 1.80
C GLU A 276 -18.07 -3.90 1.09
N GLU A 277 -16.91 -4.52 0.84
CA GLU A 277 -15.84 -3.93 0.01
C GLU A 277 -16.34 -3.72 -1.42
N LYS A 278 -17.07 -4.70 -1.96
CA LYS A 278 -17.66 -4.59 -3.30
C LYS A 278 -18.72 -3.49 -3.36
N ALA A 279 -19.55 -3.36 -2.32
CA ALA A 279 -20.51 -2.27 -2.19
C ALA A 279 -19.80 -0.92 -2.04
N PHE A 280 -18.81 -0.78 -1.15
CA PHE A 280 -18.06 0.47 -0.97
C PHE A 280 -17.43 0.96 -2.28
N LEU A 281 -16.87 0.05 -3.09
CA LEU A 281 -16.31 0.37 -4.41
C LEU A 281 -17.35 0.79 -5.45
N THR A 282 -18.64 0.48 -5.25
CA THR A 282 -19.73 0.77 -6.19
C THR A 282 -20.80 1.72 -5.66
N THR A 283 -20.77 2.07 -4.37
CA THR A 283 -21.84 2.84 -3.72
C THR A 283 -21.53 4.31 -3.91
N ALA A 284 -22.34 4.97 -4.75
CA ALA A 284 -22.34 6.42 -4.84
C ALA A 284 -22.60 7.04 -3.45
N PRO A 285 -22.08 8.25 -3.15
CA PRO A 285 -22.42 8.96 -1.92
C PRO A 285 -23.93 8.99 -1.70
N ALA A 286 -24.38 8.78 -0.47
CA ALA A 286 -25.81 8.76 -0.14
C ALA A 286 -26.52 10.03 -0.65
N GLU A 287 -27.63 9.85 -1.36
CA GLU A 287 -28.45 10.94 -1.88
C GLU A 287 -28.94 11.87 -0.76
N ALA A 288 -29.11 13.16 -1.09
CA ALA A 288 -29.83 14.06 -0.21
C ALA A 288 -31.30 13.60 -0.12
N ILE A 289 -31.80 13.31 1.09
CA ILE A 289 -33.22 13.01 1.31
C ILE A 289 -34.03 14.24 0.88
N GLY A 290 -34.88 14.10 -0.14
CA GLY A 290 -35.74 15.20 -0.56
C GLY A 290 -36.78 15.57 0.49
N VAL A 291 -37.14 16.85 0.54
CA VAL A 291 -38.04 17.42 1.55
C VAL A 291 -39.40 17.74 0.92
N ASN A 292 -40.47 17.53 1.68
CA ASN A 292 -41.83 17.93 1.25
C ASN A 292 -41.97 19.45 1.17
N GLY A 293 -42.82 19.91 0.25
CA GLY A 293 -43.13 21.32 0.08
C GLY A 293 -44.08 21.87 1.14
N PRO A 294 -44.22 23.20 1.24
CA PRO A 294 -45.21 23.83 2.13
C PRO A 294 -46.66 23.53 1.71
N GLY A 295 -47.49 23.16 2.68
CA GLY A 295 -48.91 22.84 2.46
C GLY A 295 -49.13 21.45 1.84
N THR A 296 -50.34 21.20 1.35
CA THR A 296 -50.67 19.92 0.68
C THR A 296 -50.20 19.96 -0.78
N SER A 297 -49.67 18.83 -1.26
CA SER A 297 -49.39 18.67 -2.69
C SER A 297 -50.70 18.63 -3.50
N SER A 298 -50.61 18.95 -4.79
CA SER A 298 -51.72 18.90 -5.74
C SER A 298 -51.21 18.51 -7.12
N ASP A 299 -52.04 17.86 -7.92
CA ASP A 299 -51.70 17.51 -9.30
C ASP A 299 -51.36 18.74 -10.17
N LEU A 300 -50.52 18.52 -11.17
CA LEU A 300 -50.27 19.47 -12.26
C LEU A 300 -51.60 19.94 -12.91
N PRO A 301 -51.65 21.17 -13.47
CA PRO A 301 -52.83 21.63 -14.22
C PRO A 301 -53.21 20.67 -15.35
N ALA A 302 -54.51 20.50 -15.59
CA ALA A 302 -55.03 19.48 -16.53
C ALA A 302 -54.56 19.65 -18.00
N ASP A 303 -54.09 20.84 -18.37
CA ASP A 303 -53.54 21.20 -19.67
C ASP A 303 -52.00 21.13 -19.75
N VAL A 304 -51.35 20.64 -18.68
CA VAL A 304 -49.91 20.40 -18.58
C VAL A 304 -49.67 18.89 -18.66
N ALA A 305 -48.81 18.47 -19.58
CA ALA A 305 -48.41 17.08 -19.68
C ALA A 305 -47.35 16.77 -18.61
N THR A 306 -47.60 15.77 -17.78
CA THR A 306 -46.62 15.27 -16.79
C THR A 306 -45.42 14.63 -17.51
N VAL A 307 -44.23 15.01 -17.09
CA VAL A 307 -42.96 14.37 -17.50
C VAL A 307 -42.51 13.37 -16.44
N GLU A 308 -42.59 13.76 -15.16
CA GLU A 308 -42.24 12.93 -14.01
C GLU A 308 -43.05 13.34 -12.77
N GLN A 309 -43.41 12.37 -11.94
CA GLN A 309 -44.04 12.60 -10.63
C GLN A 309 -42.99 12.50 -9.53
N ASP A 310 -43.09 13.35 -8.50
CA ASP A 310 -42.16 13.33 -7.37
C ASP A 310 -40.68 13.29 -7.79
N ALA A 311 -40.25 14.29 -8.56
CA ALA A 311 -38.90 14.31 -9.14
C ALA A 311 -37.78 14.17 -8.10
N ALA A 312 -36.71 13.50 -8.51
CA ALA A 312 -35.54 13.24 -7.68
C ALA A 312 -34.89 14.56 -7.20
N PRO A 313 -34.15 14.57 -6.08
CA PRO A 313 -33.47 15.77 -5.57
C PRO A 313 -32.41 16.37 -6.51
N SER A 314 -31.97 15.61 -7.52
CA SER A 314 -31.10 16.09 -8.59
C SER A 314 -31.51 15.43 -9.90
N PHE A 315 -31.74 16.25 -10.92
CA PHE A 315 -32.24 15.77 -12.21
C PHE A 315 -31.91 16.74 -13.34
N GLU A 316 -32.14 16.29 -14.57
CA GLU A 316 -32.06 17.09 -15.77
C GLU A 316 -33.36 16.96 -16.58
N VAL A 317 -33.81 18.08 -17.15
CA VAL A 317 -34.87 18.12 -18.16
C VAL A 317 -34.28 18.63 -19.45
N THR A 318 -34.39 17.84 -20.51
CA THR A 318 -33.90 18.20 -21.86
C THR A 318 -35.06 18.34 -22.83
N GLY A 319 -34.85 19.06 -23.92
CA GLY A 319 -35.80 19.13 -25.03
C GLY A 319 -35.35 20.12 -26.10
N ALA A 320 -36.23 20.43 -27.04
CA ALA A 320 -36.02 21.46 -28.05
C ALA A 320 -37.15 22.48 -28.05
N PHE A 321 -36.81 23.74 -28.31
CA PHE A 321 -37.76 24.84 -28.47
C PHE A 321 -37.65 25.41 -29.88
N SER A 322 -38.76 25.46 -30.63
CA SER A 322 -38.77 25.83 -32.06
C SER A 322 -38.43 27.31 -32.36
N GLY A 323 -38.17 28.13 -31.33
CA GLY A 323 -37.83 29.55 -31.47
C GLY A 323 -39.02 30.46 -31.83
N SER A 324 -40.19 29.87 -32.08
CA SER A 324 -41.44 30.56 -32.41
C SER A 324 -42.57 30.06 -31.51
N GLY A 325 -43.46 30.94 -31.07
CA GLY A 325 -44.52 30.60 -30.12
C GLY A 325 -44.07 30.66 -28.65
N GLU A 326 -44.69 29.82 -27.82
CA GLU A 326 -44.49 29.79 -26.37
C GLU A 326 -44.47 28.36 -25.83
N GLY A 327 -43.58 28.10 -24.88
CA GLY A 327 -43.44 26.84 -24.17
C GLY A 327 -43.19 27.09 -22.68
N THR A 328 -43.77 26.25 -21.82
CA THR A 328 -43.61 26.35 -20.37
C THR A 328 -43.23 25.00 -19.77
N LEU A 329 -42.22 25.00 -18.91
CA LEU A 329 -41.85 23.89 -18.04
C LEU A 329 -42.14 24.24 -16.59
N TRP A 330 -42.75 23.30 -15.89
CA TRP A 330 -43.01 23.32 -14.45
C TRP A 330 -42.06 22.33 -13.81
N LEU A 331 -41.39 22.76 -12.74
CA LEU A 331 -40.39 21.99 -12.02
C LEU A 331 -40.70 22.06 -10.54
N ASN A 332 -40.47 20.96 -9.83
CA ASN A 332 -40.76 20.85 -8.39
C ASN A 332 -42.17 21.39 -8.08
N TYR A 333 -43.15 21.05 -8.92
CA TYR A 333 -44.51 21.51 -8.73
C TYR A 333 -45.11 20.77 -7.55
N TRP A 334 -45.20 21.46 -6.41
CA TRP A 334 -45.88 20.94 -5.23
C TRP A 334 -47.35 21.33 -5.25
N ASN A 335 -47.61 22.61 -5.55
CA ASN A 335 -48.93 23.14 -5.81
C ASN A 335 -48.85 24.48 -6.56
N ARG A 336 -50.00 25.07 -6.90
CA ARG A 336 -50.07 26.36 -7.61
C ARG A 336 -49.34 27.51 -6.90
N GLU A 337 -49.17 27.43 -5.59
CA GLU A 337 -48.48 28.44 -4.79
C GLU A 337 -46.98 28.19 -4.64
N ASN A 338 -46.49 26.99 -5.01
CA ASN A 338 -45.15 26.51 -4.70
C ASN A 338 -44.61 25.67 -5.88
N HIS A 339 -43.88 26.31 -6.80
CA HIS A 339 -43.26 25.68 -7.97
C HIS A 339 -42.14 26.55 -8.57
N LEU A 340 -41.31 25.93 -9.41
CA LEU A 340 -40.44 26.62 -10.36
C LEU A 340 -41.07 26.57 -11.75
N ARG A 341 -40.88 27.63 -12.54
CA ARG A 341 -41.41 27.74 -13.90
C ARG A 341 -40.37 28.31 -14.84
N LEU A 342 -40.06 27.59 -15.91
CA LEU A 342 -39.29 28.08 -17.06
C LEU A 342 -40.25 28.40 -18.21
N GLN A 343 -40.25 29.65 -18.67
CA GLN A 343 -41.04 30.10 -19.80
C GLN A 343 -40.12 30.45 -20.97
N LEU A 344 -40.38 29.85 -22.13
CA LEU A 344 -39.66 30.08 -23.39
C LEU A 344 -40.61 30.78 -24.36
N ARG A 345 -40.29 32.00 -24.79
CA ARG A 345 -41.12 32.79 -25.70
C ARG A 345 -40.27 33.63 -26.64
N GLY A 346 -40.38 33.38 -27.94
CA GLY A 346 -39.46 33.96 -28.93
C GLY A 346 -38.00 33.66 -28.57
N PRO A 347 -37.04 34.59 -28.72
CA PRO A 347 -35.63 34.34 -28.40
C PRO A 347 -35.30 34.50 -26.90
N ARG A 348 -36.26 34.30 -25.98
CA ARG A 348 -36.08 34.56 -24.54
C ARG A 348 -36.56 33.40 -23.69
N ALA A 349 -35.75 33.06 -22.69
CA ALA A 349 -36.10 32.13 -21.61
C ALA A 349 -36.15 32.88 -20.29
N GLU A 350 -37.17 32.69 -19.48
CA GLU A 350 -37.32 33.30 -18.16
C GLU A 350 -37.62 32.23 -17.11
N LEU A 351 -36.78 32.16 -16.07
CA LEU A 351 -36.94 31.24 -14.94
C LEU A 351 -37.52 32.00 -13.74
N THR A 352 -38.64 31.53 -13.23
CA THR A 352 -39.40 32.14 -12.13
C THR A 352 -39.63 31.13 -11.02
N ARG A 353 -39.58 31.59 -9.77
CA ARG A 353 -40.01 30.82 -8.60
C ARG A 353 -41.30 31.39 -8.05
N THR A 354 -42.30 30.56 -7.84
CA THR A 354 -43.48 30.89 -7.04
C THR A 354 -43.36 30.20 -5.70
N ALA A 355 -43.41 30.97 -4.61
CA ALA A 355 -43.40 30.45 -3.25
C ALA A 355 -44.45 31.19 -2.42
N ALA A 356 -45.31 30.44 -1.72
CA ALA A 356 -46.49 30.97 -1.03
C ALA A 356 -47.31 31.93 -1.93
N GLY A 357 -47.50 31.55 -3.19
CA GLY A 357 -48.27 32.31 -4.19
C GLY A 357 -47.56 33.54 -4.77
N ARG A 358 -46.36 33.89 -4.29
CA ARG A 358 -45.59 35.04 -4.79
C ARG A 358 -44.55 34.59 -5.82
N SER A 359 -44.72 35.03 -7.07
CA SER A 359 -43.76 34.79 -8.15
C SER A 359 -42.61 35.80 -8.13
N THR A 360 -41.38 35.31 -8.21
CA THR A 360 -40.13 36.09 -8.28
C THR A 360 -39.29 35.58 -9.44
N ARG A 361 -38.86 36.48 -10.34
CA ARG A 361 -37.95 36.13 -11.44
C ARG A 361 -36.57 35.81 -10.87
N LEU A 362 -36.08 34.61 -11.14
CA LEU A 362 -34.75 34.15 -10.74
C LEU A 362 -33.68 34.57 -11.76
N GLY A 363 -34.06 34.69 -13.03
CA GLY A 363 -33.21 35.18 -14.10
C GLY A 363 -33.85 34.95 -15.46
N ASP A 364 -33.23 35.52 -16.49
CA ASP A 364 -33.61 35.32 -17.89
C ASP A 364 -32.39 35.32 -18.79
N LEU A 365 -32.52 34.71 -19.97
CA LEU A 365 -31.48 34.65 -20.98
C LEU A 365 -32.09 34.82 -22.38
N THR A 366 -31.31 35.37 -23.31
CA THR A 366 -31.67 35.49 -24.73
C THR A 366 -30.85 34.55 -25.58
N PHE A 367 -31.44 33.96 -26.62
CA PHE A 367 -30.81 32.97 -27.49
C PHE A 367 -31.11 33.23 -28.99
N GLY A 368 -30.43 32.49 -29.87
CA GLY A 368 -30.55 32.65 -31.31
C GLY A 368 -31.92 32.25 -31.88
N SER A 369 -32.20 32.65 -33.12
CA SER A 369 -33.41 32.24 -33.84
C SER A 369 -33.38 30.76 -34.24
N GLY A 370 -34.55 30.21 -34.58
CA GLY A 370 -34.70 28.82 -35.00
C GLY A 370 -34.84 27.85 -33.83
N THR A 371 -34.88 26.55 -34.14
CA THR A 371 -35.00 25.50 -33.13
C THR A 371 -33.72 25.41 -32.29
N GLN A 372 -33.85 25.56 -30.98
CA GLN A 372 -32.75 25.50 -30.02
C GLN A 372 -32.95 24.32 -29.07
N PRO A 373 -31.94 23.45 -28.87
CA PRO A 373 -31.98 22.50 -27.76
C PRO A 373 -31.89 23.27 -26.43
N PHE A 374 -32.55 22.76 -25.40
CA PHE A 374 -32.39 23.24 -24.04
C PHE A 374 -32.09 22.10 -23.08
N VAL A 375 -31.36 22.45 -22.02
CA VAL A 375 -31.03 21.56 -20.91
C VAL A 375 -31.23 22.34 -19.61
N LEU A 376 -32.11 21.88 -18.74
CA LEU A 376 -32.30 22.43 -17.41
C LEU A 376 -31.85 21.41 -16.36
N GLN A 377 -30.90 21.80 -15.53
CA GLN A 377 -30.30 20.96 -14.50
C GLN A 377 -30.61 21.50 -13.13
N GLU A 378 -30.97 20.59 -12.22
CA GLU A 378 -31.07 20.84 -10.79
C GLU A 378 -30.05 19.99 -10.04
N ARG A 379 -29.18 20.64 -9.26
CA ARG A 379 -28.15 20.01 -8.43
C ARG A 379 -28.22 20.60 -7.03
N GLY A 380 -28.97 19.96 -6.14
CA GLY A 380 -29.25 20.49 -4.81
C GLY A 380 -29.91 21.88 -4.87
N LYS A 381 -29.17 22.94 -4.51
CA LYS A 381 -29.69 24.32 -4.57
C LYS A 381 -29.39 25.04 -5.89
N SER A 382 -28.62 24.44 -6.80
CA SER A 382 -28.23 25.07 -8.06
C SER A 382 -29.19 24.69 -9.18
N VAL A 383 -29.74 25.69 -9.88
CA VAL A 383 -30.51 25.48 -11.12
C VAL A 383 -29.76 26.13 -12.27
N ARG A 384 -29.47 25.35 -13.32
CA ARG A 384 -28.75 25.79 -14.52
C ARG A 384 -29.61 25.54 -15.74
N LEU A 385 -29.76 26.54 -16.59
CA LEU A 385 -30.46 26.45 -17.86
C LEU A 385 -29.49 26.75 -18.99
N PHE A 386 -29.45 25.85 -19.96
CA PHE A 386 -28.76 26.01 -21.23
C PHE A 386 -29.79 26.07 -22.35
N VAL A 387 -29.68 27.03 -23.25
CA VAL A 387 -30.47 27.09 -24.49
C VAL A 387 -29.50 27.40 -25.64
N GLY A 388 -29.32 26.42 -26.53
CA GLY A 388 -28.16 26.42 -27.43
C GLY A 388 -26.86 26.49 -26.63
N HIS A 389 -26.06 27.53 -26.87
CA HIS A 389 -24.79 27.79 -26.17
C HIS A 389 -24.87 28.89 -25.09
N GLN A 390 -26.08 29.37 -24.78
CA GLN A 390 -26.32 30.39 -23.77
C GLN A 390 -26.69 29.74 -22.45
N ARG A 391 -26.19 30.30 -21.34
CA ARG A 391 -26.38 29.74 -19.99
C ARG A 391 -26.94 30.78 -19.02
N LEU A 392 -27.90 30.35 -18.22
CA LEU A 392 -28.34 30.99 -17.00
C LEU A 392 -28.07 30.04 -15.84
N ALA A 393 -27.53 30.54 -14.72
CA ALA A 393 -27.36 29.76 -13.50
C ALA A 393 -27.82 30.59 -12.30
N THR A 394 -28.54 29.95 -11.39
CA THR A 394 -29.09 30.60 -10.20
C THR A 394 -29.12 29.62 -9.03
N THR A 395 -29.31 30.15 -7.82
CA THR A 395 -29.47 29.35 -6.61
C THR A 395 -30.89 29.49 -6.09
N VAL A 396 -31.52 28.35 -5.82
CA VAL A 396 -32.88 28.27 -5.30
C VAL A 396 -32.85 27.75 -3.87
N ALA A 397 -33.50 28.47 -2.95
CA ALA A 397 -33.61 28.04 -1.57
C ALA A 397 -34.73 26.98 -1.44
N SER A 398 -34.34 25.76 -1.09
CA SER A 398 -35.22 24.62 -0.78
C SER A 398 -36.23 24.28 -1.89
N PRO A 399 -35.80 23.74 -3.03
CA PRO A 399 -36.72 22.98 -3.86
C PRO A 399 -37.13 21.71 -3.09
N TRP A 400 -38.41 21.61 -2.83
CA TRP A 400 -39.04 20.37 -2.36
C TRP A 400 -39.15 19.39 -3.52
N ILE A 401 -39.36 18.11 -3.21
CA ILE A 401 -39.78 17.13 -4.21
C ILE A 401 -41.15 17.58 -4.76
N GLY A 402 -41.31 17.53 -6.08
CA GLY A 402 -42.60 17.79 -6.73
C GLY A 402 -42.57 17.43 -8.20
N ASP A 403 -43.71 17.57 -8.86
CA ASP A 403 -43.87 17.09 -10.23
C ASP A 403 -43.12 17.95 -11.25
N VAL A 404 -42.73 17.33 -12.35
CA VAL A 404 -42.21 18.00 -13.54
C VAL A 404 -43.23 17.86 -14.67
N GLY A 405 -43.59 18.98 -15.28
CA GLY A 405 -44.60 19.02 -16.34
C GLY A 405 -44.24 20.03 -17.42
N TRP A 406 -44.83 19.88 -18.61
CA TRP A 406 -44.60 20.82 -19.72
C TRP A 406 -45.88 21.15 -20.48
N GLN A 407 -45.86 22.30 -21.14
CA GLN A 407 -46.98 22.81 -21.92
C GLN A 407 -46.49 23.64 -23.12
N GLY A 408 -47.21 23.54 -24.24
CA GLY A 408 -47.04 24.38 -25.42
C GLY A 408 -46.39 23.65 -26.59
N ALA A 409 -47.02 23.73 -27.78
CA ALA A 409 -46.61 22.99 -28.98
C ALA A 409 -45.22 23.37 -29.53
N SER A 410 -44.61 24.44 -29.01
CA SER A 410 -43.26 24.88 -29.37
C SER A 410 -42.16 24.11 -28.65
N LEU A 411 -42.49 23.30 -27.63
CA LEU A 411 -41.57 22.36 -26.99
C LEU A 411 -41.72 20.98 -27.60
N THR A 412 -40.61 20.36 -27.97
CA THR A 412 -40.57 18.99 -28.47
C THR A 412 -39.49 18.19 -27.73
N ASP A 413 -39.62 16.86 -27.77
CA ASP A 413 -38.64 15.93 -27.19
C ASP A 413 -38.30 16.20 -25.72
N VAL A 414 -39.29 16.68 -24.94
CA VAL A 414 -39.11 16.93 -23.51
C VAL A 414 -38.88 15.61 -22.79
N ARG A 415 -37.74 15.47 -22.12
CA ARG A 415 -37.34 14.26 -21.39
C ARG A 415 -36.82 14.61 -20.02
N TYR A 416 -37.13 13.76 -19.04
CA TYR A 416 -36.62 13.82 -17.68
C TYR A 416 -35.56 12.74 -17.47
N GLN A 417 -34.52 13.08 -16.70
CA GLN A 417 -33.46 12.17 -16.28
C GLN A 417 -33.09 12.48 -14.83
N ALA A 418 -33.40 11.56 -13.91
CA ALA A 418 -32.85 11.60 -12.56
C ALA A 418 -31.33 11.40 -12.61
N VAL A 419 -30.57 12.08 -11.75
CA VAL A 419 -29.11 11.95 -11.72
C VAL A 419 -28.58 11.77 -10.30
N GLU A 420 -27.56 10.94 -10.19
CA GLU A 420 -26.78 10.71 -8.97
C GLU A 420 -25.38 11.33 -9.12
N PRO A 421 -24.61 11.50 -8.02
CA PRO A 421 -23.22 11.91 -8.12
C PRO A 421 -22.44 10.95 -9.02
N VAL A 422 -21.79 11.50 -10.06
CA VAL A 422 -21.08 10.70 -11.07
C VAL A 422 -20.00 9.84 -10.41
N TYR A 423 -20.02 8.52 -10.61
CA TYR A 423 -18.90 7.63 -10.30
C TYR A 423 -18.70 6.63 -11.42
N PHE A 424 -17.46 6.52 -11.90
CA PHE A 424 -17.04 5.52 -12.88
C PHE A 424 -15.58 5.19 -12.64
N ALA A 425 -15.21 3.91 -12.65
CA ALA A 425 -13.83 3.49 -12.52
C ALA A 425 -13.52 2.31 -13.46
N ASP A 426 -12.33 2.30 -14.02
CA ASP A 426 -11.86 1.22 -14.88
C ASP A 426 -10.33 1.07 -14.80
N ASP A 427 -9.89 -0.02 -14.19
CA ASP A 427 -8.49 -0.46 -14.08
C ASP A 427 -8.08 -1.38 -15.26
N PHE A 428 -8.99 -1.63 -16.20
CA PHE A 428 -8.84 -2.55 -17.31
C PHE A 428 -8.51 -4.01 -16.93
N MET A 429 -8.67 -4.38 -15.64
CA MET A 429 -8.37 -5.70 -15.07
C MET A 429 -9.50 -6.71 -15.34
N ARG A 430 -9.61 -7.20 -16.59
CA ARG A 430 -10.63 -8.21 -16.96
C ARG A 430 -10.17 -9.21 -18.02
N ALA A 431 -10.88 -10.33 -18.13
CA ALA A 431 -10.54 -11.42 -19.06
C ALA A 431 -10.61 -11.00 -20.56
N GLU A 432 -9.93 -11.78 -21.41
CA GLU A 432 -9.95 -11.59 -22.87
C GLU A 432 -11.39 -11.69 -23.41
N GLY A 433 -11.77 -10.79 -24.34
CA GLY A 433 -13.11 -10.76 -24.94
C GLY A 433 -14.16 -9.87 -24.26
N GLN A 434 -13.92 -9.38 -23.04
CA GLN A 434 -14.77 -8.36 -22.39
C GLN A 434 -14.29 -6.95 -22.71
N GLN A 435 -15.08 -6.18 -23.49
CA GLN A 435 -14.71 -4.81 -23.91
C GLN A 435 -14.91 -3.74 -22.81
N GLY A 436 -15.78 -4.01 -21.82
CA GLY A 436 -16.20 -3.00 -20.85
C GLY A 436 -17.13 -1.95 -21.47
N ASP A 437 -17.29 -0.82 -20.79
CA ASP A 437 -18.20 0.27 -21.18
C ASP A 437 -17.59 1.27 -22.18
N TRP A 438 -16.48 0.89 -22.83
CA TRP A 438 -15.75 1.75 -23.77
C TRP A 438 -16.15 1.52 -25.23
N GLU A 439 -16.55 2.59 -25.90
CA GLU A 439 -16.79 2.61 -27.34
C GLU A 439 -15.53 3.08 -28.09
N ILE A 440 -14.93 2.21 -28.90
CA ILE A 440 -13.78 2.54 -29.75
C ILE A 440 -14.29 3.21 -31.03
N ARG A 441 -13.95 4.50 -31.23
CA ARG A 441 -14.31 5.27 -32.43
C ARG A 441 -13.24 5.26 -33.51
N SER A 442 -11.96 5.25 -33.12
CA SER A 442 -10.82 5.24 -34.04
C SER A 442 -9.55 4.70 -33.36
N GLY A 443 -8.53 4.37 -34.15
CA GLY A 443 -7.26 3.81 -33.67
C GLY A 443 -7.31 2.31 -33.42
N THR A 444 -6.15 1.68 -33.25
CA THR A 444 -6.06 0.27 -32.87
C THR A 444 -5.87 0.18 -31.36
N TRP A 445 -6.91 -0.28 -30.66
CA TRP A 445 -6.89 -0.45 -29.21
C TRP A 445 -6.72 -1.92 -28.83
N LYS A 446 -5.86 -2.18 -27.85
CA LYS A 446 -5.59 -3.54 -27.33
C LYS A 446 -5.35 -3.46 -25.84
N ARG A 447 -5.77 -4.50 -25.11
CA ARG A 447 -5.30 -4.73 -23.75
C ARG A 447 -4.04 -5.58 -23.83
N ALA A 448 -2.99 -5.24 -23.09
CA ALA A 448 -1.81 -6.10 -23.00
C ALA A 448 -1.99 -7.09 -21.85
N PRO A 449 -2.12 -8.40 -22.10
CA PRO A 449 -2.18 -9.37 -21.02
C PRO A 449 -0.78 -9.68 -20.46
N VAL A 450 -0.66 -9.77 -19.14
CA VAL A 450 0.36 -10.63 -18.51
C VAL A 450 -0.15 -12.07 -18.51
N GLN A 451 0.76 -13.05 -18.54
CA GLN A 451 0.41 -14.48 -18.60
C GLN A 451 -0.55 -14.95 -17.50
N ASN A 452 -0.46 -14.39 -16.29
CA ASN A 452 -1.38 -14.70 -15.18
C ASN A 452 -1.89 -13.41 -14.49
N PRO A 453 -3.03 -12.87 -14.93
CA PRO A 453 -3.63 -11.64 -14.41
C PRO A 453 -3.94 -11.62 -12.90
N ASP A 454 -4.27 -12.76 -12.31
CA ASP A 454 -4.72 -12.84 -10.90
C ASP A 454 -3.58 -12.72 -9.88
N MET A 455 -2.34 -12.76 -10.37
CA MET A 455 -1.12 -12.91 -9.60
C MET A 455 -0.10 -11.79 -9.89
N GLY A 456 -0.55 -10.75 -10.60
CA GLY A 456 0.23 -9.53 -10.86
C GLY A 456 -0.33 -8.34 -10.10
N ALA A 457 0.55 -7.44 -9.66
CA ALA A 457 0.15 -6.20 -8.98
C ALA A 457 -0.66 -5.28 -9.91
N ASN A 458 -0.15 -5.01 -11.11
CA ASN A 458 -0.87 -4.28 -12.16
C ASN A 458 -0.55 -4.84 -13.58
N PRO A 459 -1.19 -5.93 -14.01
CA PRO A 459 -0.89 -6.64 -15.26
C PRO A 459 -1.54 -6.11 -16.53
N PHE A 460 -2.43 -5.11 -16.49
CA PHE A 460 -3.11 -4.64 -17.70
C PHE A 460 -2.95 -3.14 -17.90
N ALA A 461 -3.04 -2.73 -19.15
CA ALA A 461 -3.25 -1.35 -19.54
C ALA A 461 -4.05 -1.36 -20.85
N PHE A 462 -4.70 -0.24 -21.16
CA PHE A 462 -5.39 -0.03 -22.43
C PHE A 462 -4.47 0.70 -23.41
N HIS A 463 -3.92 -0.05 -24.36
CA HIS A 463 -2.96 0.44 -25.34
C HIS A 463 -3.68 0.96 -26.57
N VAL A 464 -3.27 2.14 -27.03
CA VAL A 464 -3.67 2.66 -28.34
C VAL A 464 -2.45 2.82 -29.24
N SER A 465 -2.60 2.41 -30.49
CA SER A 465 -1.75 2.84 -31.60
C SER A 465 -2.58 3.71 -32.54
N ALA A 466 -2.33 5.03 -32.52
CA ALA A 466 -3.08 6.01 -33.27
C ALA A 466 -2.39 6.39 -34.60
N ALA A 467 -3.08 6.14 -35.71
CA ALA A 467 -2.64 6.54 -37.06
C ALA A 467 -3.86 6.95 -37.92
N PRO A 468 -4.21 8.25 -38.03
CA PRO A 468 -3.61 9.39 -37.34
C PRO A 468 -4.19 9.63 -35.94
N ARG A 469 -5.39 9.12 -35.62
CA ARG A 469 -6.10 9.37 -34.35
C ARG A 469 -6.60 8.08 -33.73
N GLY A 470 -6.58 8.03 -32.41
CA GLY A 470 -7.20 7.02 -31.58
C GLY A 470 -8.14 7.68 -30.59
N LEU A 471 -9.38 7.21 -30.52
CA LEU A 471 -10.42 7.72 -29.62
C LEU A 471 -11.24 6.58 -29.05
N ALA A 472 -11.32 6.51 -27.72
CA ALA A 472 -12.22 5.65 -26.97
C ALA A 472 -13.10 6.51 -26.06
N LEU A 473 -14.40 6.22 -26.00
CA LEU A 473 -15.41 7.04 -25.33
C LEU A 473 -16.21 6.23 -24.32
N THR A 474 -16.70 6.88 -23.26
CA THR A 474 -17.66 6.30 -22.33
C THR A 474 -18.45 7.39 -21.58
N GLY A 475 -19.39 6.99 -20.74
CA GLY A 475 -20.21 7.88 -19.93
C GLY A 475 -21.47 8.40 -20.63
N TYR A 476 -22.22 9.21 -19.90
CA TYR A 476 -23.55 9.66 -20.30
C TYR A 476 -23.59 11.17 -20.60
N PRO A 477 -24.51 11.64 -21.48
CA PRO A 477 -24.61 13.06 -21.85
C PRO A 477 -24.94 13.99 -20.68
N PHE A 478 -25.58 13.48 -19.62
CA PHE A 478 -25.97 14.22 -18.43
C PHE A 478 -24.89 14.24 -17.33
N TRP A 479 -23.73 13.63 -17.55
CA TRP A 479 -22.61 13.75 -16.61
C TRP A 479 -22.11 15.18 -16.53
N ASP A 480 -22.05 15.74 -15.34
CA ASP A 480 -21.50 17.07 -15.10
C ASP A 480 -20.80 17.13 -13.75
N THR A 481 -20.07 18.21 -13.49
CA THR A 481 -19.45 18.49 -12.19
C THR A 481 -18.61 17.32 -11.66
N TYR A 482 -17.73 16.79 -12.50
CA TYR A 482 -16.85 15.68 -12.17
C TYR A 482 -15.38 16.04 -12.33
N ARG A 483 -14.52 15.29 -11.64
CA ARG A 483 -13.11 15.17 -11.99
C ARG A 483 -12.90 13.84 -12.71
N PHE A 484 -12.11 13.86 -13.77
CA PHE A 484 -11.76 12.69 -14.58
C PHE A 484 -10.24 12.54 -14.52
N ARG A 485 -9.79 11.43 -13.93
CA ARG A 485 -8.38 11.05 -13.75
C ARG A 485 -8.04 9.80 -14.56
N VAL A 486 -6.82 9.74 -15.06
CA VAL A 486 -6.27 8.55 -15.71
C VAL A 486 -4.74 8.52 -15.59
N SER A 487 -4.19 7.33 -15.40
CA SER A 487 -2.77 7.07 -15.55
C SER A 487 -2.41 6.94 -17.03
N ALA A 488 -1.40 7.67 -17.51
CA ALA A 488 -0.99 7.65 -18.91
C ALA A 488 0.53 7.49 -19.05
N ARG A 489 0.97 6.60 -19.93
CA ARG A 489 2.38 6.43 -20.33
C ARG A 489 2.52 6.53 -21.85
N PRO A 490 3.12 7.60 -22.39
CA PRO A 490 3.42 7.68 -23.82
C PRO A 490 4.62 6.79 -24.17
N ASP A 491 4.49 5.96 -25.20
CA ASP A 491 5.60 5.17 -25.77
C ASP A 491 6.17 5.80 -27.05
N SER A 492 5.52 6.86 -27.55
CA SER A 492 5.98 7.72 -28.64
C SER A 492 6.79 8.92 -28.16
N ASP A 493 7.65 9.45 -29.04
CA ASP A 493 8.51 10.61 -28.80
C ASP A 493 7.92 11.94 -29.32
N SER A 494 6.75 11.88 -29.97
CA SER A 494 6.05 13.00 -30.59
C SER A 494 4.55 12.69 -30.72
N GLY A 495 3.77 13.69 -31.12
CA GLY A 495 2.31 13.61 -31.17
C GLY A 495 1.65 14.21 -29.93
N THR A 496 0.38 13.90 -29.72
CA THR A 496 -0.38 14.37 -28.55
C THR A 496 -1.20 13.27 -27.92
N LEU A 497 -1.46 13.40 -26.63
CA LEU A 497 -2.53 12.66 -25.97
C LEU A 497 -3.50 13.63 -25.31
N GLY A 498 -4.69 13.19 -24.96
CA GLY A 498 -5.61 14.05 -24.22
C GLY A 498 -6.81 13.38 -23.60
N LEU A 499 -7.41 14.12 -22.67
CA LEU A 499 -8.65 13.75 -21.98
C LEU A 499 -9.80 14.55 -22.57
N VAL A 500 -10.75 13.85 -23.17
CA VAL A 500 -12.01 14.42 -23.64
C VAL A 500 -12.98 14.45 -22.46
N ALA A 501 -13.63 15.58 -22.23
CA ALA A 501 -14.64 15.75 -21.19
C ALA A 501 -15.79 16.63 -21.67
N TYR A 502 -16.92 16.57 -20.96
CA TYR A 502 -18.19 17.18 -21.39
C TYR A 502 -18.52 16.88 -22.86
N ARG A 503 -18.23 15.66 -23.32
CA ARG A 503 -18.53 15.27 -24.70
C ARG A 503 -20.03 15.07 -24.86
N GLN A 504 -20.65 15.93 -25.65
CA GLN A 504 -22.04 15.77 -26.09
C GLN A 504 -22.09 14.99 -27.40
N ASP A 505 -21.20 15.31 -28.34
CA ASP A 505 -21.05 14.66 -29.64
C ASP A 505 -19.63 14.87 -30.20
N ASP A 506 -19.37 14.49 -31.46
CA ASP A 506 -18.06 14.62 -32.11
C ASP A 506 -17.63 16.07 -32.39
N ASN A 507 -18.54 17.02 -32.27
CA ASN A 507 -18.35 18.44 -32.59
C ASN A 507 -18.39 19.35 -31.35
N ASN A 508 -18.78 18.84 -30.18
CA ASN A 508 -19.01 19.61 -28.96
C ASN A 508 -18.41 18.90 -27.73
N TYR A 509 -17.22 19.34 -27.30
CA TYR A 509 -16.50 18.78 -26.14
C TYR A 509 -15.38 19.70 -25.63
N LEU A 510 -14.89 19.42 -24.43
CA LEU A 510 -13.63 19.94 -23.88
C LEU A 510 -12.51 18.90 -24.05
N LEU A 511 -11.29 19.38 -24.24
CA LEU A 511 -10.10 18.54 -24.39
C LEU A 511 -8.95 19.12 -23.57
N PHE A 512 -8.42 18.34 -22.64
CA PHE A 512 -7.09 18.58 -22.07
C PHE A 512 -6.05 17.88 -22.95
N ARG A 513 -5.31 18.65 -23.75
CA ARG A 513 -4.32 18.17 -24.72
C ARG A 513 -2.90 18.34 -24.18
N CYS A 514 -2.12 17.27 -24.25
CA CYS A 514 -0.72 17.22 -23.81
C CYS A 514 0.19 16.81 -24.98
N ALA A 515 1.25 17.58 -25.23
CA ALA A 515 2.27 17.24 -26.20
C ALA A 515 3.21 16.15 -25.68
N LEU A 516 3.69 15.28 -26.57
CA LEU A 516 4.66 14.24 -26.26
C LEU A 516 6.07 14.68 -26.67
N LEU A 517 7.06 14.24 -25.90
CA LEU A 517 8.46 14.64 -26.09
C LEU A 517 9.44 13.52 -25.74
N PRO A 518 10.61 13.44 -26.42
CA PRO A 518 11.57 12.36 -26.23
C PRO A 518 12.32 12.43 -24.90
N GLN A 519 12.47 13.64 -24.34
CA GLN A 519 13.24 13.94 -23.13
C GLN A 519 12.70 15.22 -22.48
N SER A 520 13.02 15.49 -21.21
CA SER A 520 12.42 16.52 -20.33
C SER A 520 12.60 18.01 -20.71
N HIS A 521 12.73 18.34 -22.00
CA HIS A 521 12.71 19.73 -22.44
C HIS A 521 11.26 20.16 -22.69
N PRO A 522 10.70 21.08 -21.89
CA PRO A 522 9.31 21.50 -22.04
C PRO A 522 9.06 22.22 -23.37
N ILE A 523 7.90 21.97 -23.97
CA ILE A 523 7.38 22.68 -25.13
C ILE A 523 6.60 23.90 -24.62
N LYS A 524 6.78 25.08 -25.23
CA LYS A 524 6.19 26.36 -24.77
C LYS A 524 4.67 26.31 -24.56
N GLU A 525 3.94 25.55 -25.38
CA GLU A 525 2.49 25.32 -25.27
C GLU A 525 2.19 23.82 -25.19
N GLY A 526 3.01 23.09 -24.43
CA GLY A 526 2.91 21.63 -24.32
C GLY A 526 1.66 21.13 -23.59
N PHE A 527 1.01 21.99 -22.80
CA PHE A 527 -0.30 21.72 -22.20
C PHE A 527 -1.33 22.73 -22.73
N GLN A 528 -2.51 22.24 -23.12
CA GLN A 528 -3.61 23.08 -23.61
C GLN A 528 -4.96 22.60 -23.08
N LEU A 529 -5.81 23.54 -22.67
CA LEU A 529 -7.25 23.33 -22.52
C LEU A 529 -7.93 23.85 -23.78
N VAL A 530 -8.60 22.96 -24.50
CA VAL A 530 -9.22 23.24 -25.80
C VAL A 530 -10.72 23.02 -25.67
N ARG A 531 -11.48 23.94 -26.23
CA ARG A 531 -12.92 23.79 -26.44
C ARG A 531 -13.18 23.51 -27.91
N VAL A 532 -14.00 22.52 -28.18
CA VAL A 532 -14.53 22.25 -29.52
C VAL A 532 -16.03 22.54 -29.50
N LEU A 533 -16.48 23.47 -30.34
CA LEU A 533 -17.89 23.81 -30.54
C LEU A 533 -18.21 23.84 -32.02
N GLY A 534 -19.24 23.12 -32.45
CA GLY A 534 -19.58 23.00 -33.87
C GLY A 534 -18.39 22.52 -34.72
N GLY A 535 -17.50 21.71 -34.14
CA GLY A 535 -16.29 21.19 -34.79
C GLY A 535 -15.12 22.18 -34.88
N GLN A 536 -15.25 23.39 -34.32
CA GLN A 536 -14.17 24.39 -34.30
C GLN A 536 -13.42 24.38 -32.97
N GLU A 537 -12.09 24.27 -33.03
CA GLU A 537 -11.23 24.30 -31.85
C GLU A 537 -10.90 25.74 -31.42
N GLN A 538 -10.95 25.99 -30.11
CA GLN A 538 -10.43 27.19 -29.47
C GLN A 538 -9.62 26.80 -28.24
N VAL A 539 -8.35 27.23 -28.18
CA VAL A 539 -7.52 27.11 -26.98
C VAL A 539 -8.01 28.12 -25.94
N LEU A 540 -8.48 27.64 -24.79
CA LEU A 540 -8.93 28.45 -23.67
C LEU A 540 -7.75 28.85 -22.76
N ALA A 541 -6.77 27.96 -22.60
CA ALA A 541 -5.55 28.19 -21.82
C ALA A 541 -4.41 27.31 -22.34
N SER A 542 -3.17 27.78 -22.21
CA SER A 542 -1.96 27.01 -22.53
C SER A 542 -0.82 27.30 -21.55
N ALA A 543 0.08 26.34 -21.39
CA ALA A 543 1.26 26.45 -20.53
C ALA A 543 2.45 25.64 -21.09
N PRO A 544 3.69 25.99 -20.72
CA PRO A 544 4.84 25.17 -21.04
C PRO A 544 4.77 23.79 -20.39
N GLY A 545 5.23 22.75 -21.09
CA GLY A 545 5.27 21.40 -20.56
C GLY A 545 5.26 20.31 -21.63
N GLY A 546 4.63 19.18 -21.29
CA GLY A 546 4.51 17.99 -22.12
C GLY A 546 5.01 16.73 -21.41
N LEU A 547 4.77 15.58 -22.02
CA LEU A 547 4.91 14.26 -21.39
C LEU A 547 6.07 13.50 -22.02
N VAL A 548 7.06 13.16 -21.19
CA VAL A 548 8.26 12.40 -21.60
C VAL A 548 7.90 10.94 -21.90
N LYS A 549 8.37 10.44 -23.04
CA LYS A 549 8.31 9.03 -23.42
C LYS A 549 8.76 8.09 -22.29
N GLY A 550 7.98 7.04 -22.03
CA GLY A 550 8.28 5.99 -21.07
C GLY A 550 7.98 6.33 -19.61
N GLN A 551 7.59 7.57 -19.29
CA GLN A 551 7.18 7.97 -17.95
C GLN A 551 5.68 7.80 -17.76
N CYS A 552 5.26 7.37 -16.57
CA CYS A 552 3.85 7.36 -16.20
C CYS A 552 3.46 8.73 -15.62
N TYR A 553 2.28 9.23 -15.95
CA TYR A 553 1.72 10.48 -15.41
C TYR A 553 0.29 10.25 -14.96
N LEU A 554 -0.12 10.91 -13.87
CA LEU A 554 -1.54 11.04 -13.54
C LEU A 554 -2.07 12.30 -14.21
N LEU A 555 -3.01 12.16 -15.14
CA LEU A 555 -3.65 13.29 -15.82
C LEU A 555 -5.05 13.49 -15.26
N GLU A 556 -5.43 14.74 -15.02
CA GLU A 556 -6.76 15.09 -14.53
C GLU A 556 -7.35 16.29 -15.27
N ILE A 557 -8.64 16.20 -15.56
CA ILE A 557 -9.49 17.37 -15.83
C ILE A 557 -10.57 17.46 -14.74
N LYS A 558 -10.61 18.59 -14.05
CA LYS A 558 -11.55 18.88 -12.97
C LYS A 558 -12.56 19.92 -13.42
N LEU A 559 -13.84 19.56 -13.41
CA LEU A 559 -14.94 20.39 -13.89
C LEU A 559 -15.84 20.73 -12.70
N LEU A 560 -15.90 22.01 -12.35
CA LEU A 560 -16.75 22.51 -11.27
C LEU A 560 -17.53 23.72 -11.75
N ASP A 561 -18.79 23.49 -12.11
CA ASP A 561 -19.65 24.48 -12.72
C ASP A 561 -19.02 25.08 -14.00
N LYS A 562 -18.61 26.35 -13.98
CA LYS A 562 -17.91 27.03 -15.08
C LYS A 562 -16.40 26.88 -15.06
N TRP A 563 -15.83 26.36 -13.97
CA TRP A 563 -14.39 26.30 -13.78
C TRP A 563 -13.83 24.98 -14.28
N ILE A 564 -12.76 25.08 -15.08
CA ILE A 564 -12.03 23.93 -15.61
C ILE A 564 -10.61 24.01 -15.05
N GLY A 565 -10.19 22.97 -14.33
CA GLY A 565 -8.80 22.76 -13.94
C GLY A 565 -8.20 21.61 -14.74
N ALA A 566 -6.95 21.76 -15.20
CA ALA A 566 -6.19 20.63 -15.73
C ALA A 566 -4.98 20.40 -14.81
N LEU A 567 -4.74 19.14 -14.43
CA LEU A 567 -3.68 18.77 -13.51
C LEU A 567 -2.82 17.65 -14.11
N VAL A 568 -1.53 17.67 -13.76
CA VAL A 568 -0.55 16.62 -14.06
C VAL A 568 0.13 16.25 -12.75
N ASP A 569 0.12 14.96 -12.41
CA ASP A 569 0.64 14.42 -11.15
C ASP A 569 0.06 15.12 -9.90
N GLY A 570 -1.22 15.50 -9.98
CA GLY A 570 -1.93 16.23 -8.93
C GLY A 570 -1.62 17.73 -8.81
N GLU A 571 -0.68 18.25 -9.61
CA GLU A 571 -0.38 19.68 -9.67
C GLU A 571 -1.17 20.36 -10.78
N LYS A 572 -1.82 21.47 -10.46
CA LYS A 572 -2.61 22.23 -11.42
C LYS A 572 -1.71 22.95 -12.42
N VAL A 573 -1.80 22.57 -13.69
CA VAL A 573 -1.02 23.18 -14.79
C VAL A 573 -1.82 24.23 -15.57
N LEU A 574 -3.16 24.12 -15.60
CA LEU A 574 -4.03 25.05 -16.32
C LEU A 574 -5.30 25.36 -15.54
N THR A 575 -5.88 26.53 -15.79
CA THR A 575 -7.24 26.88 -15.37
C THR A 575 -7.92 27.64 -16.50
N ALA A 576 -9.19 27.35 -16.76
CA ALA A 576 -10.03 28.08 -17.69
C ALA A 576 -11.44 28.26 -17.12
N VAL A 577 -12.21 29.13 -17.76
CA VAL A 577 -13.65 29.29 -17.51
C VAL A 577 -14.39 29.06 -18.82
N ASP A 578 -15.37 28.17 -18.81
CA ASP A 578 -16.27 27.95 -19.94
C ASP A 578 -17.70 27.69 -19.45
N THR A 579 -18.69 28.13 -20.23
CA THR A 579 -20.12 27.98 -19.91
C THR A 579 -20.93 27.47 -21.09
N SER A 580 -20.26 27.01 -22.14
CA SER A 580 -20.88 26.71 -23.43
C SER A 580 -21.48 25.30 -23.53
N LEU A 581 -21.04 24.39 -22.65
CA LEU A 581 -21.47 23.00 -22.57
C LEU A 581 -22.16 22.73 -21.23
N SER A 582 -23.23 21.93 -21.26
CA SER A 582 -24.02 21.59 -20.07
C SER A 582 -23.47 20.40 -19.28
N GLY A 583 -22.63 19.58 -19.91
CA GLY A 583 -22.17 18.30 -19.40
C GLY A 583 -21.84 17.37 -20.57
N GLY A 584 -21.47 16.14 -20.27
CA GLY A 584 -21.24 15.08 -21.23
C GLY A 584 -20.24 14.04 -20.75
N GLY A 585 -20.16 12.95 -21.51
CA GLY A 585 -19.27 11.83 -21.24
C GLY A 585 -17.79 12.19 -21.38
N ILE A 586 -16.95 11.18 -21.21
CA ILE A 586 -15.49 11.30 -21.24
C ILE A 586 -14.89 10.52 -22.41
N GLY A 587 -13.61 10.75 -22.68
CA GLY A 587 -12.87 9.97 -23.65
C GLY A 587 -11.36 10.05 -23.49
N LEU A 588 -10.69 9.01 -23.99
CA LEU A 588 -9.24 8.91 -24.09
C LEU A 588 -8.84 9.15 -25.54
N GLN A 589 -7.92 10.09 -25.76
CA GLN A 589 -7.45 10.47 -27.10
C GLN A 589 -5.93 10.33 -27.22
N ALA A 590 -5.48 9.84 -28.37
CA ALA A 590 -4.10 9.93 -28.82
C ALA A 590 -4.05 10.30 -30.31
N ASP A 591 -3.14 11.19 -30.70
CA ASP A 591 -2.91 11.59 -32.09
C ASP A 591 -1.45 11.37 -32.48
N ALA A 592 -1.24 10.63 -33.56
CA ALA A 592 0.07 10.20 -34.07
C ALA A 592 0.98 9.59 -33.00
N ALA A 593 0.39 8.88 -32.03
CA ALA A 593 1.07 8.42 -30.83
C ALA A 593 0.69 7.00 -30.42
N GLN A 594 1.59 6.36 -29.68
CA GLN A 594 1.34 5.16 -28.90
C GLN A 594 1.29 5.52 -27.42
N VAL A 595 0.21 5.13 -26.74
CA VAL A 595 -0.04 5.47 -25.34
C VAL A 595 -0.63 4.25 -24.63
N LYS A 596 -0.22 4.04 -23.38
CA LYS A 596 -0.89 3.15 -22.43
C LYS A 596 -1.71 3.99 -21.47
N PHE A 597 -3.00 3.71 -21.36
CA PHE A 597 -3.88 4.29 -20.35
C PHE A 597 -4.25 3.24 -19.30
N ASP A 598 -4.41 3.67 -18.06
CA ASP A 598 -4.76 2.81 -16.94
C ASP A 598 -5.43 3.60 -15.81
N ASP A 599 -6.04 2.93 -14.84
CA ASP A 599 -6.63 3.53 -13.63
C ASP A 599 -7.58 4.72 -13.92
N VAL A 600 -8.55 4.54 -14.81
CA VAL A 600 -9.54 5.59 -15.08
C VAL A 600 -10.45 5.74 -13.87
N VAL A 601 -10.61 6.96 -13.37
CA VAL A 601 -11.56 7.30 -12.31
C VAL A 601 -12.29 8.59 -12.65
N VAL A 602 -13.62 8.57 -12.60
CA VAL A 602 -14.50 9.73 -12.67
C VAL A 602 -15.30 9.77 -11.38
N GLU A 603 -15.29 10.91 -10.71
CA GLU A 603 -16.02 11.10 -9.45
C GLU A 603 -16.44 12.57 -9.29
N PRO A 604 -17.32 12.91 -8.32
CA PRO A 604 -17.78 14.28 -8.15
C PRO A 604 -16.64 15.24 -7.79
N SER A 605 -16.61 16.41 -8.43
CA SER A 605 -15.54 17.42 -8.24
C SER A 605 -15.48 18.02 -6.84
N ASP A 606 -16.57 17.95 -6.09
CA ASP A 606 -16.73 18.47 -4.73
C ASP A 606 -16.43 17.43 -3.64
N LEU A 607 -16.11 16.17 -4.01
CA LEU A 607 -15.52 15.21 -3.09
C LEU A 607 -14.23 15.80 -2.52
N ARG A 608 -14.17 15.88 -1.19
CA ARG A 608 -12.95 16.23 -0.47
C ARG A 608 -12.00 15.05 -0.57
N GLU A 609 -10.80 15.30 -1.08
CA GLU A 609 -9.74 14.30 -1.00
C GLU A 609 -9.46 13.97 0.45
N SER A 610 -9.53 12.68 0.79
CA SER A 610 -8.93 12.18 2.01
C SER A 610 -7.43 12.44 1.89
N ARG A 611 -6.94 13.37 2.71
CA ARG A 611 -5.50 13.54 2.91
C ARG A 611 -4.98 12.37 3.75
N GLY A 612 -3.78 11.89 3.44
CA GLY A 612 -3.08 10.83 4.17
C GLY A 612 -3.39 9.39 3.80
N THR A 613 -2.55 8.48 4.28
CA THR A 613 -2.61 7.04 4.04
C THR A 613 -3.23 6.31 5.22
N ILE A 614 -4.17 5.40 4.94
CA ILE A 614 -4.77 4.49 5.93
C ILE A 614 -4.06 3.14 5.86
N PHE A 615 -3.76 2.58 7.02
CA PHE A 615 -3.25 1.22 7.20
C PHE A 615 -4.27 0.47 8.06
N ASP A 616 -5.12 -0.34 7.44
CA ASP A 616 -6.28 -0.99 8.05
C ASP A 616 -6.10 -2.50 8.27
N GLY A 617 -4.92 -3.01 7.97
CA GLY A 617 -4.61 -4.42 8.11
C GLY A 617 -5.20 -5.30 7.00
N GLY A 618 -5.56 -4.75 5.85
CA GLY A 618 -5.92 -5.53 4.66
C GLY A 618 -4.72 -6.20 3.98
N LEU A 619 -4.78 -7.51 3.73
CA LEU A 619 -3.87 -8.18 2.79
C LEU A 619 -4.24 -7.77 1.35
N PRO A 620 -3.30 -7.25 0.52
CA PRO A 620 -3.54 -6.92 -0.89
C PRO A 620 -4.11 -8.10 -1.68
N SER A 621 -5.03 -7.83 -2.62
CA SER A 621 -5.76 -8.88 -3.34
C SER A 621 -4.85 -9.79 -4.18
N TYR A 622 -3.80 -9.24 -4.77
CA TYR A 622 -2.85 -9.99 -5.62
C TYR A 622 -1.73 -10.66 -4.82
N ALA A 623 -1.60 -10.40 -3.51
CA ALA A 623 -0.54 -10.97 -2.69
C ALA A 623 -0.63 -12.50 -2.66
N GLY A 624 0.50 -13.16 -2.95
CA GLY A 624 0.64 -14.61 -2.90
C GLY A 624 1.25 -15.12 -1.60
N THR A 625 1.49 -16.43 -1.52
CA THR A 625 2.05 -17.08 -0.33
C THR A 625 3.38 -16.48 0.14
N ILE A 626 4.26 -16.07 -0.79
CA ILE A 626 5.56 -15.51 -0.43
C ILE A 626 5.48 -14.05 0.06
N ASP A 627 4.34 -13.40 -0.14
CA ASP A 627 4.12 -11.98 0.12
C ASP A 627 3.43 -11.73 1.47
N GLN A 628 2.44 -12.56 1.81
CA GLN A 628 1.61 -12.39 3.00
C GLN A 628 2.37 -12.42 4.34
N ASP A 629 3.54 -13.08 4.36
CA ASP A 629 4.40 -13.19 5.55
C ASP A 629 5.64 -12.28 5.45
N THR A 630 5.60 -11.29 4.56
CA THR A 630 6.68 -10.33 4.34
C THR A 630 6.16 -8.90 4.19
N TRP A 631 6.07 -8.38 2.97
CA TRP A 631 5.72 -6.98 2.68
C TRP A 631 4.21 -6.73 2.68
N ALA A 632 3.42 -7.75 2.37
CA ALA A 632 1.97 -7.65 2.23
C ALA A 632 1.22 -7.91 3.55
N GLY A 633 1.89 -8.58 4.49
CA GLY A 633 1.32 -9.04 5.74
C GLY A 633 0.93 -7.90 6.68
N PRO A 634 -0.36 -7.78 7.07
CA PRO A 634 -0.82 -6.81 8.07
C PRO A 634 -0.04 -6.87 9.38
N ALA A 635 0.17 -8.07 9.90
CA ALA A 635 0.92 -8.31 11.14
C ALA A 635 2.38 -7.85 11.04
N MET A 636 2.95 -7.83 9.83
CA MET A 636 4.34 -7.42 9.63
C MET A 636 4.52 -5.90 9.83
N GLN A 637 3.45 -5.11 9.84
CA GLN A 637 3.54 -3.67 10.14
C GLN A 637 3.78 -3.38 11.62
N TRP A 638 3.64 -4.40 12.48
CA TRP A 638 3.69 -4.27 13.93
C TRP A 638 4.79 -5.14 14.54
N GLN A 639 5.43 -4.61 15.57
CA GLN A 639 6.49 -5.25 16.34
C GLN A 639 6.01 -5.42 17.79
N PRO A 640 5.72 -6.65 18.23
CA PRO A 640 5.38 -6.90 19.63
C PRO A 640 6.56 -6.57 20.53
N SER A 641 6.32 -5.84 21.62
CA SER A 641 7.34 -5.45 22.59
C SER A 641 7.87 -6.67 23.34
N PRO A 642 9.20 -6.93 23.32
CA PRO A 642 9.80 -7.98 24.13
C PRO A 642 9.84 -7.64 25.63
N GLN A 643 9.63 -6.36 26.00
CA GLN A 643 9.64 -5.90 27.39
C GLN A 643 8.24 -5.88 28.01
N GLN A 644 7.20 -5.68 27.20
CA GLN A 644 5.82 -5.52 27.68
C GLN A 644 4.85 -6.34 26.83
N ARG A 645 4.24 -7.34 27.45
CA ARG A 645 3.17 -8.12 26.85
C ARG A 645 1.96 -7.23 26.54
N GLY A 646 1.33 -7.45 25.39
CA GLY A 646 0.14 -6.74 24.92
C GLY A 646 0.44 -5.41 24.24
N LEU A 647 1.70 -4.98 24.17
CA LEU A 647 2.12 -3.73 23.52
C LEU A 647 2.79 -4.00 22.17
N PHE A 648 2.36 -3.28 21.15
CA PHE A 648 2.80 -3.43 19.77
C PHE A 648 3.17 -2.08 19.16
N TRP A 649 4.37 -1.99 18.62
CA TRP A 649 4.90 -0.81 17.95
C TRP A 649 4.75 -0.91 16.45
N SER A 650 4.21 0.11 15.81
CA SER A 650 4.28 0.22 14.35
C SER A 650 5.74 0.27 13.89
N ARG A 651 6.01 -0.26 12.69
CA ARG A 651 7.35 -0.18 12.09
C ARG A 651 7.70 1.25 11.60
N GLY A 652 6.69 2.01 11.17
CA GLY A 652 6.84 3.30 10.48
C GLY A 652 7.31 4.47 11.34
N VAL A 653 7.91 5.49 10.72
CA VAL A 653 8.28 6.78 11.36
C VAL A 653 7.26 7.87 11.00
N PHE A 654 6.34 8.23 11.88
CA PHE A 654 5.26 9.16 11.58
C PHE A 654 5.59 10.61 11.95
N TYR A 655 5.15 11.53 11.11
CA TYR A 655 5.28 12.98 11.28
C TYR A 655 3.91 13.63 11.11
N GLY A 656 3.77 14.88 11.57
CA GLY A 656 2.55 15.65 11.36
C GLY A 656 1.31 15.06 12.01
N ASP A 657 0.17 15.18 11.32
CA ASP A 657 -1.11 14.69 11.78
C ASP A 657 -1.20 13.17 11.62
N ALA A 658 -1.62 12.51 12.70
CA ALA A 658 -1.77 11.07 12.76
C ALA A 658 -2.97 10.66 13.60
N GLY A 659 -3.46 9.45 13.38
CA GLY A 659 -4.50 8.86 14.19
C GLY A 659 -4.44 7.35 14.19
N ALA A 660 -5.03 6.74 15.21
CA ALA A 660 -5.17 5.30 15.33
C ALA A 660 -6.56 4.98 15.88
N ARG A 661 -7.09 3.81 15.51
CA ARG A 661 -8.32 3.24 16.04
C ARG A 661 -8.10 1.78 16.45
N PHE A 662 -8.90 1.33 17.42
CA PHE A 662 -8.90 -0.02 17.94
C PHE A 662 -10.34 -0.45 18.23
N ASP A 663 -10.83 -1.46 17.49
CA ASP A 663 -12.06 -2.19 17.80
C ASP A 663 -11.85 -3.05 19.06
N MET A 664 -12.58 -2.73 20.13
CA MET A 664 -12.41 -3.35 21.44
C MET A 664 -13.19 -4.67 21.60
N ARG A 665 -13.59 -5.34 20.51
CA ARG A 665 -14.45 -6.53 20.53
C ARG A 665 -13.89 -7.64 21.41
N ALA A 666 -12.58 -7.88 21.32
CA ALA A 666 -11.89 -8.89 22.12
C ALA A 666 -11.73 -8.51 23.60
N LEU A 667 -12.05 -7.27 23.98
CA LEU A 667 -11.80 -6.67 25.29
C LEU A 667 -13.12 -6.37 26.04
N ALA A 668 -14.05 -7.32 25.98
CA ALA A 668 -15.42 -7.14 26.50
C ALA A 668 -15.56 -7.27 28.03
N GLN A 669 -14.59 -7.90 28.71
CA GLN A 669 -14.68 -8.20 30.14
C GLN A 669 -14.37 -6.98 31.02
N PRO A 670 -15.03 -6.80 32.18
CA PRO A 670 -14.64 -5.78 33.14
C PRO A 670 -13.16 -5.88 33.52
N GLY A 671 -12.46 -4.76 33.53
CA GLY A 671 -11.02 -4.67 33.75
C GLY A 671 -10.15 -4.83 32.49
N ALA A 672 -10.72 -5.28 31.36
CA ALA A 672 -10.01 -5.25 30.09
C ALA A 672 -9.69 -3.81 29.68
N ARG A 673 -8.52 -3.61 29.05
CA ARG A 673 -7.98 -2.29 28.73
C ARG A 673 -7.45 -2.27 27.31
N ALA A 674 -7.74 -1.18 26.59
CA ALA A 674 -7.15 -0.84 25.30
C ALA A 674 -6.35 0.46 25.43
N GLU A 675 -5.24 0.57 24.71
CA GLU A 675 -4.38 1.74 24.66
C GLU A 675 -3.99 2.05 23.21
N LEU A 676 -3.94 3.34 22.87
CA LEU A 676 -3.48 3.85 21.59
C LEU A 676 -2.51 5.01 21.83
N ASP A 677 -1.32 4.89 21.27
CA ASP A 677 -0.23 5.82 21.45
C ASP A 677 0.12 6.52 20.15
N LEU A 678 0.26 7.84 20.19
CA LEU A 678 0.80 8.68 19.13
C LEU A 678 2.03 9.42 19.65
N ASN A 679 2.92 9.80 18.75
CA ASN A 679 4.11 10.58 19.08
C ASN A 679 5.03 9.91 20.14
N SER A 680 5.19 8.58 20.09
CA SER A 680 5.98 7.80 21.05
C SER A 680 7.12 7.01 20.40
N SER A 681 7.90 6.25 21.17
CA SER A 681 8.90 5.30 20.63
C SER A 681 9.20 4.16 21.61
N PRO A 682 9.70 3.00 21.11
CA PRO A 682 10.12 1.90 21.98
C PRO A 682 11.19 2.29 23.02
N GLU A 683 12.06 3.25 22.69
CA GLU A 683 13.15 3.72 23.54
C GLU A 683 12.68 4.69 24.63
N LYS A 684 11.55 5.39 24.39
CA LYS A 684 10.94 6.37 25.30
C LYS A 684 9.42 6.18 25.34
N PRO A 685 8.92 5.01 25.81
CA PRO A 685 7.50 4.65 25.76
C PRO A 685 6.60 5.52 26.66
N GLU A 686 7.20 6.31 27.55
CA GLU A 686 6.53 7.31 28.38
C GLU A 686 6.29 8.64 27.67
N VAL A 687 7.00 8.92 26.57
CA VAL A 687 6.84 10.14 25.76
C VAL A 687 5.72 9.92 24.75
N GLY A 688 4.88 10.93 24.53
CA GLY A 688 3.80 10.89 23.55
C GLY A 688 2.41 11.22 24.11
N TYR A 689 1.41 10.99 23.28
CA TYR A 689 -0.01 11.03 23.65
C TYR A 689 -0.55 9.61 23.73
N ARG A 690 -1.14 9.24 24.88
CA ARG A 690 -1.79 7.93 25.05
C ARG A 690 -3.25 8.13 25.40
N LEU A 691 -4.12 7.52 24.59
CA LEU A 691 -5.53 7.35 24.92
C LEU A 691 -5.73 5.91 25.40
N ALA A 692 -6.19 5.76 26.63
CA ALA A 692 -6.52 4.46 27.20
C ALA A 692 -8.02 4.38 27.53
N ALA A 693 -8.61 3.21 27.34
CA ALA A 693 -9.98 2.91 27.77
C ALA A 693 -9.99 1.61 28.57
N THR A 694 -10.56 1.65 29.77
CA THR A 694 -10.74 0.47 30.63
C THR A 694 -12.21 0.15 30.79
N ARG A 695 -12.58 -1.11 30.57
CA ARG A 695 -13.95 -1.60 30.73
C ARG A 695 -14.33 -1.62 32.19
N THR A 696 -15.42 -0.95 32.52
CA THR A 696 -16.06 -0.96 33.84
C THR A 696 -17.42 -1.66 33.73
N PRO A 697 -18.05 -2.06 34.85
CA PRO A 697 -19.40 -2.61 34.82
C PRO A 697 -20.46 -1.63 34.24
N GLN A 698 -20.21 -0.32 34.29
CA GLN A 698 -21.15 0.72 33.88
C GLN A 698 -20.81 1.37 32.52
N GLY A 699 -19.67 1.04 31.91
CA GLY A 699 -19.21 1.65 30.66
C GLY A 699 -17.69 1.60 30.45
N LEU A 700 -17.13 2.57 29.76
CA LEU A 700 -15.69 2.76 29.56
C LEU A 700 -15.18 3.96 30.38
N ALA A 701 -14.13 3.73 31.17
CA ALA A 701 -13.32 4.80 31.75
C ALA A 701 -12.20 5.14 30.76
N VAL A 702 -12.24 6.34 30.19
CA VAL A 702 -11.32 6.82 29.16
C VAL A 702 -10.37 7.85 29.76
N GLU A 703 -9.08 7.71 29.47
CA GLU A 703 -8.00 8.58 29.94
C GLU A 703 -7.12 9.01 28.77
N LEU A 704 -6.84 10.31 28.66
CA LEU A 704 -5.84 10.86 27.76
C LEU A 704 -4.66 11.40 28.58
N THR A 705 -3.46 10.94 28.26
CA THR A 705 -2.20 11.38 28.88
C THR A 705 -1.26 12.03 27.86
N ARG A 706 -0.42 12.96 28.34
CA ARG A 706 0.70 13.58 27.63
C ARG A 706 1.98 13.33 28.43
N ASN A 707 2.97 12.68 27.83
CA ASN A 707 4.23 12.30 28.49
C ASN A 707 4.00 11.63 29.86
N GLY A 708 3.08 10.65 29.89
CA GLY A 708 2.67 9.93 31.10
C GLY A 708 1.82 10.72 32.11
N ARG A 709 1.58 12.02 31.89
CA ARG A 709 0.73 12.84 32.75
C ARG A 709 -0.71 12.90 32.23
N GLN A 710 -1.67 12.52 33.05
CA GLN A 710 -3.09 12.67 32.74
C GLN A 710 -3.45 14.12 32.42
N VAL A 711 -4.09 14.35 31.27
CA VAL A 711 -4.58 15.67 30.85
C VAL A 711 -6.10 15.72 30.76
N ARG A 712 -6.77 14.61 30.43
CA ARG A 712 -8.24 14.52 30.37
C ARG A 712 -8.72 13.12 30.74
N THR A 713 -9.95 13.04 31.23
CA THR A 713 -10.66 11.78 31.49
C THR A 713 -12.13 11.92 31.14
N ALA A 714 -12.79 10.82 30.77
CA ALA A 714 -14.23 10.75 30.59
C ALA A 714 -14.74 9.36 31.00
N ASN A 715 -16.02 9.28 31.38
CA ASN A 715 -16.73 8.02 31.49
C ASN A 715 -17.80 7.97 30.40
N VAL A 716 -17.80 6.90 29.61
CA VAL A 716 -18.68 6.73 28.46
C VAL A 716 -19.58 5.52 28.70
N PRO A 717 -20.91 5.66 28.71
CA PRO A 717 -21.79 4.49 28.75
C PRO A 717 -21.57 3.66 27.48
N VAL A 718 -21.46 2.33 27.61
CA VAL A 718 -21.28 1.46 26.44
C VAL A 718 -22.63 1.15 25.81
N ALA A 719 -22.61 0.85 24.51
CA ALA A 719 -23.69 0.20 23.79
C ALA A 719 -24.24 -1.05 24.55
N PRO A 720 -25.48 -1.48 24.26
CA PRO A 720 -26.08 -2.68 24.86
C PRO A 720 -25.18 -3.93 24.72
N ALA A 721 -25.42 -4.93 25.56
CA ALA A 721 -24.67 -6.18 25.51
C ALA A 721 -24.73 -6.82 24.10
N GLY A 722 -23.57 -6.99 23.45
CA GLY A 722 -23.44 -7.58 22.12
C GLY A 722 -22.83 -6.64 21.05
N GLU A 723 -22.80 -5.33 21.31
CA GLU A 723 -22.15 -4.35 20.41
C GLU A 723 -20.72 -4.04 20.87
N SER A 724 -19.78 -3.99 19.92
CA SER A 724 -18.38 -3.59 20.17
C SER A 724 -18.23 -2.08 20.11
N SER A 725 -17.33 -1.52 20.94
CA SER A 725 -16.95 -0.10 20.87
C SER A 725 -15.60 0.06 20.18
N VAL A 726 -15.45 1.15 19.44
CA VAL A 726 -14.19 1.55 18.79
C VAL A 726 -13.56 2.71 19.54
N LEU A 727 -12.36 2.50 20.08
CA LEU A 727 -11.53 3.56 20.64
C LEU A 727 -10.70 4.21 19.53
N ALA A 728 -10.61 5.53 19.48
CA ALA A 728 -9.73 6.20 18.51
C ALA A 728 -9.06 7.45 19.09
N ILE A 729 -7.80 7.65 18.74
CA ILE A 729 -7.04 8.87 19.03
C ILE A 729 -6.66 9.55 17.70
N ARG A 730 -6.78 10.87 17.64
CA ARG A 730 -6.32 11.68 16.50
C ARG A 730 -5.64 12.94 16.97
N ARG A 731 -4.44 13.20 16.47
CA ARG A 731 -3.82 14.53 16.50
C ARG A 731 -4.14 15.27 15.22
N ALA A 732 -4.68 16.47 15.34
CA ALA A 732 -4.83 17.41 14.24
C ALA A 732 -4.24 18.76 14.64
N GLY A 733 -3.08 19.09 14.07
CA GLY A 733 -2.29 20.25 14.46
C GLY A 733 -1.86 20.19 15.93
N ASP A 734 -2.38 21.15 16.70
CA ASP A 734 -2.13 21.31 18.14
C ASP A 734 -3.13 20.55 19.02
N THR A 735 -4.17 19.97 18.45
CA THR A 735 -5.27 19.40 19.22
C THR A 735 -5.29 17.88 19.10
N VAL A 736 -5.39 17.21 20.25
CA VAL A 736 -5.55 15.76 20.37
C VAL A 736 -6.99 15.45 20.76
N TYR A 737 -7.63 14.58 19.99
CA TYR A 737 -8.99 14.10 20.19
C TYR A 737 -8.96 12.63 20.59
N GLY A 738 -9.66 12.29 21.68
CA GLY A 738 -10.01 10.91 22.01
C GLY A 738 -11.49 10.67 21.73
N ARG A 739 -11.78 9.59 21.00
CA ARG A 739 -13.11 9.24 20.51
C ARG A 739 -13.49 7.83 20.93
N VAL A 740 -14.79 7.64 21.16
CA VAL A 740 -15.44 6.35 21.31
C VAL A 740 -16.63 6.34 20.36
N ASP A 741 -16.70 5.34 19.49
CA ASP A 741 -17.81 5.18 18.51
C ASP A 741 -18.03 6.46 17.69
N GLU A 742 -16.91 6.96 17.13
CA GLU A 742 -16.77 8.21 16.37
C GLU A 742 -17.06 9.51 17.13
N ARG A 743 -17.69 9.44 18.30
CA ARG A 743 -17.96 10.60 19.15
C ARG A 743 -16.69 11.01 19.90
N THR A 744 -16.35 12.30 19.84
CA THR A 744 -15.28 12.86 20.68
C THR A 744 -15.74 12.92 22.14
N VAL A 745 -14.99 12.26 23.02
CA VAL A 745 -15.28 12.16 24.46
C VAL A 745 -14.26 12.91 25.31
N VAL A 746 -13.04 13.08 24.81
CA VAL A 746 -12.01 13.94 25.40
C VAL A 746 -11.30 14.73 24.30
N SER A 747 -10.89 15.96 24.60
CA SER A 747 -10.01 16.75 23.73
C SER A 747 -9.02 17.56 24.55
N TYR A 748 -7.83 17.74 24.00
CA TYR A 748 -6.74 18.49 24.61
C TYR A 748 -6.04 19.32 23.53
N ALA A 749 -6.16 20.64 23.63
CA ALA A 749 -5.34 21.57 22.87
C ALA A 749 -3.99 21.68 23.58
N ASP A 750 -2.95 21.15 22.94
CA ASP A 750 -1.60 21.16 23.47
C ASP A 750 -0.92 22.50 23.13
N PRO A 751 -0.56 23.34 24.12
CA PRO A 751 0.15 24.59 23.84
C PRO A 751 1.56 24.36 23.26
N ASP A 752 2.10 23.14 23.37
CA ASP A 752 3.40 22.74 22.87
C ASP A 752 3.31 21.33 22.25
N PRO A 753 2.76 21.20 21.02
CA PRO A 753 2.51 19.91 20.39
C PRO A 753 3.80 19.12 20.15
N LEU A 754 3.80 17.85 20.51
CA LEU A 754 4.98 16.99 20.40
C LEU A 754 5.41 16.82 18.94
N THR A 755 6.69 17.03 18.67
CA THR A 755 7.32 16.74 17.36
C THR A 755 8.19 15.49 17.40
N ASP A 756 8.59 15.06 18.60
CA ASP A 756 9.41 13.87 18.83
C ASP A 756 8.55 12.60 18.92
N GLY A 757 9.21 11.44 18.95
CA GLY A 757 8.56 10.13 19.10
C GLY A 757 7.81 9.72 17.84
N HIS A 758 8.48 9.28 16.79
CA HIS A 758 7.84 9.06 15.49
C HIS A 758 7.10 7.71 15.37
N ARG A 759 6.59 7.10 16.44
CA ARG A 759 5.89 5.81 16.36
C ARG A 759 4.45 5.91 16.84
N ILE A 760 3.63 5.05 16.26
CA ILE A 760 2.29 4.70 16.73
C ILE A 760 2.39 3.35 17.45
N ALA A 761 1.65 3.18 18.54
CA ALA A 761 1.53 1.90 19.23
C ALA A 761 0.09 1.60 19.62
N PHE A 762 -0.22 0.32 19.78
CA PHE A 762 -1.44 -0.13 20.45
C PHE A 762 -1.09 -1.09 21.59
N GLY A 763 -1.87 -1.02 22.66
CA GLY A 763 -1.71 -1.80 23.87
C GLY A 763 -3.02 -2.46 24.28
N PHE A 764 -2.97 -3.65 24.90
CA PHE A 764 -4.16 -4.27 25.48
C PHE A 764 -3.90 -5.20 26.66
N THR A 765 -4.92 -5.37 27.51
CA THR A 765 -5.01 -6.42 28.53
C THR A 765 -6.45 -6.96 28.61
N GLY A 766 -6.60 -8.22 29.05
CA GLY A 766 -7.93 -8.82 29.28
C GLY A 766 -8.60 -9.44 28.04
N GLY A 767 -7.85 -9.76 26.99
CA GLY A 767 -8.32 -10.45 25.79
C GLY A 767 -7.21 -10.67 24.75
N LYS A 768 -7.57 -11.21 23.58
CA LYS A 768 -6.68 -11.40 22.42
C LYS A 768 -7.33 -10.79 21.18
N PRO A 769 -6.97 -9.55 20.80
CA PRO A 769 -7.49 -8.92 19.60
C PRO A 769 -6.90 -9.58 18.33
N LYS A 770 -7.54 -9.32 17.21
CA LYS A 770 -6.96 -9.55 15.87
C LYS A 770 -6.15 -8.34 15.43
N ILE A 771 -5.22 -8.50 14.50
CA ILE A 771 -4.46 -7.34 14.02
C ILE A 771 -5.33 -6.36 13.20
N SER A 772 -6.36 -6.86 12.50
CA SER A 772 -7.39 -6.08 11.80
C SER A 772 -8.34 -5.29 12.70
N ASP A 773 -8.33 -5.54 14.02
CA ASP A 773 -9.05 -4.69 14.97
C ASP A 773 -8.37 -3.31 15.10
N VAL A 774 -7.11 -3.17 14.67
CA VAL A 774 -6.32 -1.94 14.75
C VAL A 774 -6.07 -1.36 13.37
N ALA A 775 -6.31 -0.06 13.22
CA ALA A 775 -5.93 0.68 12.02
C ALA A 775 -5.30 2.02 12.40
N TYR A 776 -4.44 2.55 11.55
CA TYR A 776 -3.86 3.87 11.73
C TYR A 776 -3.87 4.67 10.43
N TRP A 777 -3.74 5.98 10.58
CA TRP A 777 -3.74 6.95 9.51
C TRP A 777 -2.67 8.01 9.76
N SER A 778 -2.05 8.50 8.69
CA SER A 778 -1.07 9.60 8.75
C SER A 778 -1.09 10.41 7.46
N ASP A 779 -1.03 11.75 7.57
CA ASP A 779 -0.99 12.65 6.40
C ASP A 779 0.37 12.61 5.67
N ASN A 780 1.40 12.30 6.44
CA ASN A 780 2.81 12.44 6.06
C ASN A 780 3.46 11.11 5.63
N VAL A 781 2.65 10.23 5.04
CA VAL A 781 3.08 8.92 4.53
C VAL A 781 2.64 8.77 3.09
N LEU A 782 3.49 8.15 2.28
CA LEU A 782 3.17 7.68 0.94
C LEU A 782 3.49 6.18 0.92
N ASP A 783 2.50 5.34 0.63
CA ASP A 783 2.65 3.88 0.61
C ASP A 783 2.32 3.34 -0.78
N TYR A 784 3.28 2.62 -1.38
CA TYR A 784 3.19 2.12 -2.75
C TYR A 784 3.37 0.61 -2.75
N ALA A 785 2.31 -0.11 -3.10
CA ALA A 785 2.37 -1.55 -3.37
C ALA A 785 2.39 -1.86 -4.89
N PHE A 786 2.41 -0.80 -5.71
CA PHE A 786 2.44 -0.83 -7.17
C PHE A 786 1.31 -1.67 -7.80
N ASP A 787 0.14 -1.60 -7.16
CA ASP A 787 -1.14 -2.18 -7.58
C ASP A 787 -1.95 -1.27 -8.50
N SER A 788 -1.40 -0.11 -8.82
CA SER A 788 -1.82 0.86 -9.84
C SER A 788 -0.59 1.32 -10.62
N ALA A 789 -0.79 2.05 -11.71
CA ALA A 789 0.33 2.58 -12.49
C ALA A 789 1.22 3.48 -11.62
N PRO A 790 2.57 3.41 -11.76
CA PRO A 790 3.51 4.10 -10.87
C PRO A 790 3.65 5.60 -11.19
N THR A 791 2.55 6.34 -11.17
CA THR A 791 2.47 7.75 -11.59
C THR A 791 3.25 8.69 -10.68
N ASP A 792 3.47 8.34 -9.42
CA ASP A 792 4.31 9.12 -8.49
C ASP A 792 5.82 8.88 -8.66
N TRP A 793 6.21 7.99 -9.57
CA TRP A 793 7.60 7.59 -9.78
C TRP A 793 8.13 8.05 -11.14
N TRP A 794 9.40 8.46 -11.16
CA TRP A 794 10.12 8.95 -12.32
C TRP A 794 11.27 8.00 -12.64
N ILE A 795 11.33 7.50 -13.87
CA ILE A 795 12.39 6.61 -14.35
C ILE A 795 13.54 7.48 -14.89
N SER A 796 14.67 7.54 -14.19
CA SER A 796 15.84 8.28 -14.69
C SER A 796 16.74 7.40 -15.56
N SER A 797 16.83 6.10 -15.28
CA SER A 797 17.63 5.18 -16.08
C SER A 797 17.21 3.71 -15.92
N GLY A 798 17.65 2.88 -16.86
CA GLY A 798 17.28 1.47 -16.94
C GLY A 798 15.85 1.26 -17.41
N THR A 799 15.40 0.01 -17.36
CA THR A 799 14.02 -0.37 -17.70
C THR A 799 13.26 -0.66 -16.42
N TRP A 800 12.10 -0.03 -16.25
CA TRP A 800 11.20 -0.29 -15.13
C TRP A 800 9.79 -0.58 -15.64
N ASP A 801 9.21 -1.67 -15.13
CA ASP A 801 7.85 -2.11 -15.45
C ASP A 801 7.35 -3.11 -14.41
N VAL A 802 6.06 -3.44 -14.47
CA VAL A 802 5.53 -4.64 -13.80
C VAL A 802 6.08 -5.86 -14.54
N THR A 803 6.87 -6.68 -13.85
CA THR A 803 7.68 -7.72 -14.47
C THR A 803 7.72 -8.99 -13.63
N ASN A 804 7.85 -10.12 -14.30
CA ASN A 804 8.01 -11.39 -13.61
C ASN A 804 9.37 -11.48 -12.90
N ARG A 805 9.36 -12.11 -11.72
CA ARG A 805 10.60 -12.45 -11.01
C ARG A 805 11.36 -13.57 -11.69
N TRP A 806 10.65 -14.63 -12.08
CA TRP A 806 11.23 -15.86 -12.62
C TRP A 806 10.75 -16.12 -14.04
N SER A 807 11.69 -16.30 -14.96
CA SER A 807 11.36 -16.72 -16.34
C SER A 807 10.91 -18.18 -16.42
N CYS A 808 11.28 -19.02 -15.44
CA CYS A 808 10.93 -20.44 -15.39
C CYS A 808 9.55 -20.74 -14.78
N THR A 809 8.97 -19.79 -14.04
CA THR A 809 7.61 -19.88 -13.47
C THR A 809 7.03 -18.46 -13.45
N PRO A 810 6.65 -17.91 -14.62
CA PRO A 810 6.21 -16.53 -14.81
C PRO A 810 4.75 -16.32 -14.33
N ASP A 811 4.41 -16.93 -13.21
CA ASP A 811 3.06 -16.91 -12.65
C ASP A 811 2.80 -15.64 -11.83
N TRP A 812 3.83 -14.86 -11.46
CA TRP A 812 3.72 -13.68 -10.60
C TRP A 812 4.53 -12.50 -11.10
N SER A 813 3.98 -11.29 -10.97
CA SER A 813 4.64 -10.04 -11.34
C SER A 813 4.59 -8.98 -10.24
N TRP A 814 5.69 -8.23 -10.15
CA TRP A 814 5.86 -7.08 -9.26
C TRP A 814 6.53 -5.95 -10.02
N PHE A 815 6.48 -4.73 -9.49
CA PHE A 815 7.27 -3.65 -10.05
C PHE A 815 8.77 -3.94 -9.91
N GLY A 816 9.54 -3.68 -10.96
CA GLY A 816 10.96 -4.00 -10.95
C GLY A 816 11.76 -3.31 -12.03
N GLY A 817 13.06 -3.19 -11.77
CA GLY A 817 14.03 -2.50 -12.60
C GLY A 817 15.14 -3.42 -13.10
N THR A 818 15.65 -3.17 -14.31
CA THR A 818 16.90 -3.75 -14.82
C THR A 818 17.82 -2.67 -15.34
N SER A 819 19.11 -2.80 -15.01
CA SER A 819 20.14 -1.91 -15.55
C SER A 819 20.16 -2.00 -17.09
N PRO A 820 20.61 -0.95 -17.80
CA PRO A 820 20.70 -0.97 -19.25
C PRO A 820 21.42 -2.22 -19.77
N GLN A 821 20.86 -2.79 -20.83
CA GLN A 821 21.34 -4.04 -21.42
C GLN A 821 21.89 -3.78 -22.83
N PRO A 822 23.16 -3.32 -22.96
CA PRO A 822 23.75 -3.03 -24.27
C PRO A 822 23.89 -4.28 -25.16
N SER A 823 23.98 -5.47 -24.56
CA SER A 823 23.97 -6.75 -25.27
C SER A 823 23.28 -7.85 -24.44
N PRO A 824 22.75 -8.93 -25.05
CA PRO A 824 22.07 -10.00 -24.34
C PRO A 824 22.90 -10.59 -23.18
N GLY A 825 22.33 -10.63 -21.97
CA GLY A 825 23.00 -11.05 -20.74
C GLY A 825 24.02 -10.07 -20.12
N GLN A 826 24.31 -8.92 -20.75
CA GLN A 826 25.22 -7.91 -20.22
C GLN A 826 24.43 -6.71 -19.70
N TYR A 827 24.52 -6.46 -18.39
CA TYR A 827 23.83 -5.37 -17.71
C TYR A 827 24.87 -4.38 -17.19
N THR A 828 24.77 -3.12 -17.57
CA THR A 828 25.75 -2.08 -17.25
C THR A 828 25.09 -0.73 -16.94
N GLY A 829 25.54 -0.05 -15.88
CA GLY A 829 25.01 1.23 -15.41
C GLY A 829 23.90 1.06 -14.38
N ASN A 830 23.17 2.15 -14.13
CA ASN A 830 22.13 2.18 -13.09
C ASN A 830 20.75 1.87 -13.68
N ALA A 831 19.94 1.11 -12.94
CA ALA A 831 18.49 1.20 -13.02
C ALA A 831 18.01 2.06 -11.85
N LEU A 832 17.37 3.20 -12.12
CA LEU A 832 17.07 4.21 -11.10
C LEU A 832 15.68 4.80 -11.31
N ILE A 833 14.91 4.81 -10.21
CA ILE A 833 13.67 5.54 -10.08
C ILE A 833 13.71 6.53 -8.92
N TRP A 834 12.98 7.63 -9.06
CA TRP A 834 12.78 8.64 -8.02
C TRP A 834 11.31 8.83 -7.75
N CYS A 835 10.93 9.02 -6.48
CA CYS A 835 9.64 9.63 -6.18
C CYS A 835 9.64 11.05 -6.76
N LYS A 836 8.64 11.38 -7.58
CA LYS A 836 8.49 12.71 -8.20
C LYS A 836 8.28 13.80 -7.15
N ARG A 837 7.77 13.45 -5.97
CA ARG A 837 7.57 14.38 -4.86
C ARG A 837 8.91 14.72 -4.21
N ARG A 838 9.15 16.02 -4.04
CA ARG A 838 10.29 16.54 -3.29
C ARG A 838 9.95 16.55 -1.80
N PHE A 839 10.93 16.25 -0.95
CA PHE A 839 10.80 16.28 0.51
C PHE A 839 11.81 17.23 1.15
N GLU A 840 11.43 17.84 2.26
CA GLU A 840 12.25 18.75 3.07
C GLU A 840 12.26 18.28 4.53
N GLY A 841 13.38 18.50 5.21
CA GLY A 841 13.56 18.09 6.60
C GLY A 841 13.84 16.59 6.75
N ASP A 842 13.11 15.94 7.65
CA ASP A 842 13.28 14.53 7.98
C ASP A 842 12.52 13.62 7.00
N VAL A 843 13.15 12.52 6.62
CA VAL A 843 12.58 11.57 5.67
C VAL A 843 13.10 10.16 5.93
N ALA A 844 12.22 9.18 5.85
CA ALA A 844 12.60 7.77 5.75
C ALA A 844 12.03 7.13 4.51
N LEU A 845 12.86 6.33 3.85
CA LEU A 845 12.51 5.49 2.72
C LEU A 845 12.62 4.04 3.14
N ASP A 846 11.47 3.40 3.30
CA ASP A 846 11.33 1.97 3.54
C ASP A 846 11.02 1.27 2.25
N TYR A 847 11.63 0.12 2.00
CA TYR A 847 11.24 -0.71 0.87
C TYR A 847 11.56 -2.17 1.10
N PHE A 848 10.74 -3.01 0.48
CA PHE A 848 11.04 -4.41 0.32
C PHE A 848 11.61 -4.64 -1.07
N THR A 849 12.56 -5.58 -1.16
CA THR A 849 13.23 -5.88 -2.42
C THR A 849 13.64 -7.33 -2.54
N GLY A 850 13.80 -7.78 -3.78
CA GLY A 850 14.30 -9.11 -4.10
C GLY A 850 15.07 -9.12 -5.42
N PRO A 851 15.90 -10.16 -5.65
CA PRO A 851 16.65 -10.31 -6.88
C PRO A 851 15.70 -10.58 -8.04
N LYS A 852 15.98 -9.94 -9.17
CA LYS A 852 15.36 -10.28 -10.44
C LYS A 852 16.16 -11.36 -11.15
N MET A 853 15.48 -12.37 -11.73
CA MET A 853 16.15 -13.33 -12.61
C MET A 853 16.55 -12.63 -13.90
N LEU A 854 17.85 -12.57 -14.15
CA LEU A 854 18.47 -11.98 -15.33
C LEU A 854 18.94 -13.07 -16.28
N ASP A 855 19.08 -12.71 -17.55
CA ASP A 855 19.72 -13.58 -18.54
C ASP A 855 21.19 -13.80 -18.17
N GLY A 856 21.67 -15.04 -18.34
CA GLY A 856 23.08 -15.37 -18.22
C GLY A 856 23.91 -14.80 -19.37
N ALA A 857 25.25 -14.85 -19.23
CA ALA A 857 26.16 -14.32 -20.25
C ALA A 857 25.90 -14.95 -21.62
N ASN A 858 25.89 -14.13 -22.68
CA ASN A 858 25.55 -14.53 -24.06
C ASN A 858 24.14 -15.14 -24.19
N GLY A 859 23.21 -14.78 -23.31
CA GLY A 859 21.83 -15.30 -23.30
C GLY A 859 21.71 -16.78 -22.88
N LYS A 860 22.75 -17.38 -22.29
CA LYS A 860 22.74 -18.78 -21.84
C LYS A 860 22.52 -18.90 -20.34
N GLY A 861 21.43 -19.56 -19.96
CA GLY A 861 21.06 -19.75 -18.55
C GLY A 861 20.50 -18.48 -17.91
N SER A 862 20.32 -18.51 -16.59
CA SER A 862 19.86 -17.36 -15.81
C SER A 862 20.76 -17.12 -14.60
N ARG A 863 20.77 -15.88 -14.11
CA ARG A 863 21.50 -15.48 -12.90
C ARG A 863 20.63 -14.57 -12.04
N GLU A 864 20.81 -14.67 -10.73
CA GLU A 864 20.19 -13.80 -9.73
C GLU A 864 21.32 -13.29 -8.83
N ARG A 865 21.28 -12.00 -8.46
CA ARG A 865 22.31 -11.40 -7.60
C ARG A 865 21.65 -10.66 -6.45
N MET A 866 22.03 -11.06 -5.23
CA MET A 866 21.64 -10.43 -3.97
C MET A 866 22.67 -9.34 -3.64
N GLN A 867 22.57 -8.19 -4.28
CA GLN A 867 23.48 -7.06 -4.10
C GLN A 867 22.92 -5.79 -4.74
N ASP A 868 23.47 -4.63 -4.38
CA ASP A 868 23.16 -3.34 -5.00
C ASP A 868 21.66 -3.02 -4.94
N PHE A 869 21.00 -3.34 -3.84
CA PHE A 869 19.61 -2.92 -3.59
C PHE A 869 19.62 -1.58 -2.85
N ASN A 870 19.96 -0.53 -3.56
CA ASN A 870 20.41 0.73 -2.98
C ASN A 870 19.27 1.75 -2.85
N ALA A 871 19.47 2.75 -1.99
CA ALA A 871 18.58 3.87 -1.79
C ALA A 871 19.30 5.21 -1.97
N ALA A 872 18.53 6.26 -2.26
CA ALA A 872 19.00 7.64 -2.27
C ALA A 872 18.01 8.53 -1.52
N LEU A 873 18.53 9.44 -0.70
CA LEU A 873 17.77 10.51 -0.04
C LEU A 873 18.35 11.86 -0.44
N CYS A 874 17.50 12.89 -0.48
CA CYS A 874 17.89 14.27 -0.78
C CYS A 874 18.60 14.44 -2.15
N GLY A 875 18.32 13.56 -3.11
CA GLY A 875 18.91 13.66 -4.46
C GLY A 875 18.21 14.70 -5.34
N ASP A 876 18.78 14.96 -6.50
CA ASP A 876 18.28 15.92 -7.49
C ASP A 876 17.28 15.32 -8.51
N GLY A 877 16.98 14.03 -8.39
CA GLY A 877 16.08 13.32 -9.31
C GLY A 877 16.76 12.83 -10.59
N VAL A 878 18.09 12.97 -10.70
CA VAL A 878 18.88 12.59 -11.88
C VAL A 878 20.04 11.70 -11.47
N ASP A 879 20.90 12.18 -10.58
CA ASP A 879 22.13 11.52 -10.15
C ASP A 879 22.04 11.09 -8.68
N VAL A 880 22.33 9.83 -8.40
CA VAL A 880 22.32 9.28 -7.03
C VAL A 880 23.41 9.90 -6.16
N ASP A 881 24.50 10.39 -6.77
CA ASP A 881 25.61 11.02 -6.06
C ASP A 881 25.30 12.48 -5.68
N SER A 882 24.19 13.05 -6.13
CA SER A 882 23.79 14.43 -5.80
C SER A 882 23.26 14.62 -4.37
N GLY A 883 22.98 13.52 -3.67
CA GLY A 883 22.39 13.51 -2.32
C GLY A 883 23.14 12.60 -1.36
N TYR A 884 22.37 11.87 -0.54
CA TYR A 884 22.86 10.75 0.25
C TYR A 884 22.57 9.44 -0.47
N ALA A 885 23.59 8.65 -0.77
CA ALA A 885 23.43 7.33 -1.38
C ALA A 885 23.77 6.23 -0.36
N PHE A 886 22.81 5.35 -0.10
CA PHE A 886 22.93 4.22 0.80
C PHE A 886 23.11 2.94 -0.03
N LEU A 887 24.27 2.31 0.11
CA LEU A 887 24.68 1.18 -0.71
C LEU A 887 24.76 -0.08 0.14
N VAL A 888 24.17 -1.16 -0.36
CA VAL A 888 24.22 -2.48 0.26
C VAL A 888 24.91 -3.47 -0.66
N ALA A 889 25.94 -4.11 -0.15
CA ALA A 889 26.79 -5.02 -0.88
C ALA A 889 27.29 -4.50 -2.24
N PRO A 890 27.86 -3.27 -2.31
CA PRO A 890 28.24 -2.65 -3.56
C PRO A 890 29.26 -3.49 -4.33
N ASN A 891 29.03 -3.71 -5.62
CA ASN A 891 29.82 -4.61 -6.47
C ASN A 891 29.89 -6.06 -5.97
N GLY A 892 28.94 -6.46 -5.12
CA GLY A 892 28.88 -7.79 -4.50
C GLY A 892 29.80 -7.97 -3.29
N ASN A 893 30.44 -6.93 -2.77
CA ASN A 893 31.23 -7.01 -1.53
C ASN A 893 30.32 -7.21 -0.31
N ASP A 894 30.80 -7.85 0.74
CA ASP A 894 30.08 -7.93 2.03
C ASP A 894 30.39 -6.66 2.85
N GLU A 895 29.78 -5.55 2.42
CA GLU A 895 29.91 -4.24 3.07
C GLU A 895 28.65 -3.39 2.85
N VAL A 896 28.48 -2.35 3.67
CA VAL A 896 27.52 -1.26 3.46
C VAL A 896 28.25 0.08 3.42
N LYS A 897 27.77 1.01 2.60
CA LYS A 897 28.36 2.35 2.44
C LYS A 897 27.30 3.44 2.47
N LEU A 898 27.70 4.60 2.97
CA LEU A 898 26.96 5.86 2.85
C LEU A 898 27.84 6.88 2.14
N LEU A 899 27.33 7.43 1.05
CA LEU A 899 27.96 8.54 0.32
C LEU A 899 27.14 9.80 0.55
N ARG A 900 27.82 10.94 0.69
CA ARG A 900 27.25 12.29 0.69
C ARG A 900 27.89 13.08 -0.44
N LEU A 901 27.10 13.58 -1.39
CA LEU A 901 27.59 14.33 -2.54
C LEU A 901 28.71 13.56 -3.30
N GLY A 902 28.48 12.27 -3.55
CA GLY A 902 29.42 11.34 -4.19
C GLY A 902 30.66 10.95 -3.37
N LYS A 903 30.81 11.45 -2.14
CA LYS A 903 31.94 11.11 -1.26
C LYS A 903 31.51 10.14 -0.18
N GLN A 904 32.22 9.04 -0.02
CA GLN A 904 31.99 8.10 1.09
C GLN A 904 32.23 8.83 2.43
N VAL A 905 31.22 8.82 3.30
CA VAL A 905 31.25 9.41 4.65
C VAL A 905 31.18 8.36 5.76
N ALA A 906 30.61 7.19 5.47
CA ALA A 906 30.60 6.04 6.39
C ALA A 906 30.61 4.72 5.62
N SER A 907 31.12 3.67 6.25
CA SER A 907 31.08 2.29 5.75
C SER A 907 31.21 1.28 6.88
N SER A 908 30.66 0.08 6.70
CA SER A 908 30.85 -1.05 7.61
C SER A 908 31.10 -2.34 6.83
N THR A 909 32.08 -3.12 7.27
CA THR A 909 32.37 -4.48 6.80
C THR A 909 31.86 -5.55 7.75
N ASP A 910 31.23 -5.16 8.86
CA ASP A 910 30.57 -6.07 9.82
C ASP A 910 29.17 -6.44 9.32
N PHE A 911 29.03 -6.64 8.01
CA PHE A 911 27.79 -6.93 7.30
C PHE A 911 28.06 -8.00 6.25
N LEU A 912 27.17 -8.97 6.12
CA LEU A 912 27.25 -10.00 5.08
C LEU A 912 25.89 -10.14 4.40
N MET A 913 25.90 -10.04 3.07
CA MET A 913 24.68 -10.12 2.27
C MET A 913 24.33 -11.59 1.98
N PRO A 914 23.08 -12.04 2.26
CA PRO A 914 22.66 -13.39 1.93
C PRO A 914 22.79 -13.67 0.42
N ARG A 915 23.63 -14.63 0.04
CA ARG A 915 23.88 -14.94 -1.39
C ARG A 915 22.78 -15.78 -2.04
N ALA A 916 22.04 -16.55 -1.24
CA ALA A 916 20.87 -17.30 -1.70
C ALA A 916 19.60 -16.48 -1.47
N GLY A 917 18.89 -16.14 -2.54
CA GLY A 917 17.73 -15.25 -2.45
C GLY A 917 16.63 -15.48 -3.48
N HIS A 918 16.58 -16.64 -4.12
CA HIS A 918 15.64 -16.94 -5.22
C HIS A 918 14.19 -16.53 -4.91
N ASN A 919 13.71 -16.80 -3.69
CA ASN A 919 12.37 -16.45 -3.20
C ASN A 919 12.38 -15.43 -2.04
N ARG A 920 13.53 -14.85 -1.71
CA ARG A 920 13.68 -13.98 -0.54
C ARG A 920 13.19 -12.57 -0.86
N TRP A 921 12.37 -12.02 0.03
CA TRP A 921 12.17 -10.59 0.17
C TRP A 921 13.06 -10.08 1.30
N THR A 922 13.67 -8.91 1.10
CA THR A 922 14.56 -8.25 2.06
C THR A 922 14.00 -6.88 2.36
N TYR A 923 13.92 -6.50 3.64
CA TYR A 923 13.49 -5.17 4.06
C TYR A 923 14.69 -4.24 4.26
N LEU A 924 14.64 -3.02 3.73
CA LEU A 924 15.63 -1.97 3.95
C LEU A 924 14.98 -0.65 4.34
N ARG A 925 15.70 0.16 5.11
CA ARG A 925 15.32 1.54 5.46
C ARG A 925 16.53 2.48 5.43
N ALA A 926 16.42 3.54 4.64
CA ALA A 926 17.24 4.75 4.80
C ALA A 926 16.44 5.76 5.60
N TRP A 927 17.04 6.32 6.65
CA TRP A 927 16.37 7.33 7.47
C TRP A 927 17.31 8.47 7.78
N LYS A 928 16.83 9.69 7.52
CA LYS A 928 17.44 10.95 7.91
C LYS A 928 16.56 11.63 8.96
N GLN A 929 17.15 11.95 10.11
CA GLN A 929 16.57 12.74 11.19
C GLN A 929 17.54 13.86 11.59
N GLY A 930 17.23 15.10 11.23
CA GLY A 930 18.15 16.23 11.34
C GLY A 930 19.46 15.93 10.60
N GLY A 931 20.56 15.90 11.34
CA GLY A 931 21.90 15.50 10.89
C GLY A 931 22.21 14.01 11.05
N HIS A 932 21.35 13.22 11.69
CA HIS A 932 21.59 11.80 11.92
C HIS A 932 21.03 10.95 10.77
N LEU A 933 21.88 10.15 10.15
CA LEU A 933 21.54 9.23 9.07
C LEU A 933 21.72 7.80 9.54
N SER A 934 20.76 6.94 9.24
CA SER A 934 20.82 5.51 9.57
C SER A 934 20.40 4.62 8.40
N TRP A 935 21.07 3.47 8.30
CA TRP A 935 20.84 2.44 7.30
C TRP A 935 20.47 1.14 8.00
N TRP A 936 19.34 0.56 7.60
CA TRP A 936 18.77 -0.61 8.24
C TRP A 936 18.58 -1.74 7.22
N PHE A 937 18.87 -2.96 7.65
CA PHE A 937 18.70 -4.19 6.87
C PHE A 937 17.97 -5.23 7.73
N GLU A 938 16.84 -5.73 7.26
CA GLU A 938 15.99 -6.70 7.97
C GLU A 938 15.62 -6.26 9.41
N GLY A 939 15.48 -4.95 9.61
CA GLY A 939 15.16 -4.34 10.91
C GLY A 939 16.37 -4.14 11.84
N GLN A 940 17.58 -4.49 11.41
CA GLN A 940 18.82 -4.23 12.15
C GLN A 940 19.53 -2.98 11.63
N LEU A 941 20.09 -2.17 12.53
CA LEU A 941 20.95 -1.04 12.17
C LEU A 941 22.30 -1.58 11.69
N VAL A 942 22.70 -1.24 10.47
CA VAL A 942 23.96 -1.71 9.85
C VAL A 942 24.96 -0.59 9.59
N LEU A 943 24.51 0.67 9.57
CA LEU A 943 25.37 1.84 9.42
C LEU A 943 24.67 3.09 9.98
N GLU A 944 25.42 3.97 10.63
CA GLU A 944 24.96 5.30 11.06
C GLU A 944 26.01 6.37 10.77
N TYR A 945 25.57 7.63 10.66
CA TYR A 945 26.44 8.77 10.40
C TYR A 945 25.77 10.07 10.87
N ASP A 946 26.49 10.87 11.66
CA ASP A 946 26.10 12.24 12.00
C ASP A 946 26.76 13.25 11.06
N ASP A 947 25.95 13.84 10.17
CA ASP A 947 26.35 14.90 9.27
C ASP A 947 26.37 16.26 9.98
N PRO A 948 27.52 16.93 10.09
CA PRO A 948 27.59 18.27 10.69
C PRO A 948 26.93 19.37 9.84
N ASP A 949 26.68 19.11 8.55
CA ASP A 949 26.06 20.03 7.60
C ASP A 949 25.00 19.29 6.76
N PRO A 950 23.85 18.93 7.34
CA PRO A 950 22.90 18.07 6.66
C PRO A 950 22.28 18.71 5.42
N LEU A 951 22.14 17.92 4.34
CA LEU A 951 21.37 18.33 3.17
C LEU A 951 19.91 18.60 3.59
N THR A 952 19.33 19.69 3.09
CA THR A 952 18.03 20.18 3.59
C THR A 952 16.82 19.47 2.97
N GLY A 953 17.01 18.81 1.82
CA GLY A 953 15.98 18.00 1.19
C GLY A 953 16.28 17.67 -0.27
N GLY A 954 15.43 16.86 -0.89
CA GLY A 954 15.50 16.49 -2.31
C GLY A 954 14.48 15.41 -2.62
N TYR A 955 14.75 14.60 -3.64
CA TYR A 955 13.95 13.44 -4.01
C TYR A 955 14.49 12.17 -3.35
N CYS A 956 13.61 11.20 -3.15
CA CYS A 956 13.96 9.86 -2.67
C CYS A 956 14.00 8.90 -3.86
N GLY A 957 14.97 7.99 -3.89
CA GLY A 957 15.15 7.07 -5.01
C GLY A 957 15.51 5.65 -4.59
N VAL A 958 15.13 4.69 -5.42
CA VAL A 958 15.49 3.27 -5.30
C VAL A 958 16.24 2.88 -6.57
N TRP A 959 17.35 2.18 -6.42
CA TRP A 959 18.21 1.86 -7.56
C TRP A 959 19.05 0.62 -7.39
N THR A 960 19.61 0.19 -8.52
CA THR A 960 20.58 -0.90 -8.59
C THR A 960 21.62 -0.63 -9.66
N GLN A 961 22.78 -1.28 -9.56
CA GLN A 961 23.92 -1.12 -10.46
C GLN A 961 24.31 -2.46 -11.07
N ASP A 962 24.45 -2.52 -12.40
CA ASP A 962 24.85 -3.71 -13.16
C ASP A 962 24.03 -4.97 -12.81
N ASN A 963 22.78 -4.75 -12.40
CA ASN A 963 21.91 -5.75 -11.80
C ASN A 963 20.42 -5.48 -12.12
N GLY A 964 19.53 -6.32 -11.60
CA GLY A 964 18.09 -6.12 -11.60
C GLY A 964 17.49 -6.32 -10.22
N ILE A 965 16.41 -5.61 -9.97
CA ILE A 965 15.77 -5.45 -8.67
C ILE A 965 14.26 -5.58 -8.82
N LEU A 966 13.60 -6.28 -7.90
CA LEU A 966 12.15 -6.22 -7.74
C LEU A 966 11.80 -5.45 -6.48
N VAL A 967 10.76 -4.63 -6.55
CA VAL A 967 10.33 -3.72 -5.49
C VAL A 967 8.82 -3.89 -5.29
N PRO A 968 8.36 -4.85 -4.49
CA PRO A 968 6.93 -5.08 -4.26
C PRO A 968 6.28 -3.99 -3.40
N LYS A 969 7.07 -3.28 -2.58
CA LYS A 969 6.54 -2.24 -1.69
C LYS A 969 7.58 -1.17 -1.38
N VAL A 970 7.15 0.09 -1.41
CA VAL A 970 7.89 1.25 -0.91
C VAL A 970 6.99 2.07 -0.01
N THR A 971 7.49 2.50 1.15
CA THR A 971 6.82 3.46 2.02
C THR A 971 7.76 4.64 2.27
N ILE A 972 7.29 5.86 2.01
CA ILE A 972 8.02 7.09 2.31
C ILE A 972 7.32 7.80 3.45
N TYR A 973 8.07 8.06 4.50
CA TYR A 973 7.64 8.86 5.64
C TYR A 973 8.35 10.20 5.57
N HIS A 974 7.62 11.31 5.62
CA HIS A 974 8.22 12.62 5.39
C HIS A 974 7.76 13.67 6.39
N GLN A 975 8.63 14.59 6.79
CA GLN A 975 8.24 15.71 7.64
C GLN A 975 7.47 16.76 6.84
N GLN A 976 7.98 17.14 5.66
CA GLN A 976 7.39 18.18 4.82
C GLN A 976 7.53 17.82 3.34
N ARG A 977 6.52 18.22 2.55
CA ARG A 977 6.57 18.18 1.09
C ARG A 977 7.16 19.50 0.60
N GLY A 978 8.13 19.41 -0.29
CA GLY A 978 8.68 20.55 -1.03
C GLY A 978 8.16 20.60 -2.47
N GLY A 979 8.57 21.62 -3.21
CA GLY A 979 8.29 21.77 -4.65
C GLY A 979 9.51 22.22 -5.45
N PRO A 980 9.46 22.12 -6.79
CA PRO A 980 8.39 21.53 -7.61
C PRO A 980 8.48 20.00 -7.71
N LEU A 981 7.42 19.36 -8.23
CA LEU A 981 7.47 17.96 -8.68
C LEU A 981 8.54 17.76 -9.76
N LEU A 982 9.20 16.59 -9.74
CA LEU A 982 10.26 16.26 -10.70
C LEU A 982 9.76 16.31 -12.15
N SER A 983 8.54 15.85 -12.41
CA SER A 983 7.89 15.84 -13.74
C SER A 983 7.57 17.23 -14.29
N LEU A 984 7.44 18.24 -13.43
CA LEU A 984 7.06 19.61 -13.82
C LEU A 984 8.16 20.64 -13.55
N ARG A 985 9.28 20.22 -12.96
CA ARG A 985 10.35 21.11 -12.51
C ARG A 985 10.85 22.05 -13.60
N ASP A 986 11.10 21.52 -14.79
CA ASP A 986 11.67 22.32 -15.88
C ASP A 986 10.61 23.20 -16.57
N ALA A 987 9.34 22.78 -16.57
CA ALA A 987 8.23 23.63 -16.99
C ALA A 987 8.06 24.85 -16.08
N PHE A 988 8.14 24.66 -14.75
CA PHE A 988 8.06 25.77 -13.79
C PHE A 988 9.25 26.73 -13.87
N LYS A 989 10.46 26.25 -14.22
CA LYS A 989 11.61 27.15 -14.46
C LYS A 989 11.34 28.13 -15.61
N LEU A 990 10.59 27.72 -16.64
CA LEU A 990 10.25 28.60 -17.77
C LEU A 990 9.20 29.66 -17.42
N LEU A 991 8.37 29.41 -16.42
CA LEU A 991 7.29 30.33 -16.01
C LEU A 991 7.78 31.48 -15.10
N GLY A 992 9.00 31.40 -14.56
CA GLY A 992 9.55 32.39 -13.63
C GLY A 992 9.01 32.23 -12.19
N LYS A 993 9.68 32.85 -11.21
CA LYS A 993 9.36 32.69 -9.77
C LYS A 993 7.98 33.25 -9.36
N ASP A 994 7.37 34.10 -10.18
CA ASP A 994 6.14 34.84 -9.84
C ASP A 994 4.84 34.14 -10.33
N ALA A 995 4.94 32.92 -10.87
CA ALA A 995 3.81 32.19 -11.47
C ALA A 995 3.28 31.01 -10.62
N VAL A 996 3.83 30.80 -9.42
CA VAL A 996 3.48 29.69 -8.50
C VAL A 996 2.36 30.09 -7.54
#